data_AF-A0A497QVC3-F1
#
_entry.id   AF-A0A497QVC3-F1
#
_cell.length_a   1.000
_cell.length_b   1.000
_cell.length_c   1.000
_cell.angle_alpha   90.00
_cell.angle_beta   90.00
_cell.angle_gamma   90.00
#
_symmetry.space_group_name_H-M   'P 1'
#
loop_
_entity.id
_entity.type
_entity.pdbx_description
1 polymer ?
#
loop_
_entity_poly.entity_id
_entity_poly.type
_entity_poly.pdbx_seq_one_letter_code
_entity_poly.pdbx_strand_id
1 'polypeptide(L)'
;IKMREKGYLRVAVILVMAIAVTTIVFSAKNTTAAEFIVDDDGPAHYTSIQEAIDAASDGDTIIVKPGVYTESITINKSINLIGDLGAIIRCPATPEDAHIAESVNYREDPPEPYYYEYVIGVFGGTYSSGNDTWWGAGTINVNISGFEIDGNNNGTGTSHRFAGIIWRNAIGSVEECHIHDMYGPSGDGSGEETFGIIVYGDSDITIRNCTIEDFSRGGIGVNGDAGTLPDPVAYVEGNRVYGNGLEDATGWWAENGIQFGYGATGSIVNNEVYDCMVNSTSWAATGIMAVDTDGVWIDDNYVEGCDVGISAVDFPGSLYGSPWDYYHLSNVSITNNTLYGNAWQIDICNDARDITVMYNTISNTGGDCIDVYSYKIWYPSYDIPAPTNVEIHYNNLMDATYDGLWVGPYVTDVVDATYNYWGHTSGPYNETRNPDGQGVSVVGNATFTPWLDSPYPDNDYGYSSETGVIGYYEEDVPAGTMTTVEAFDCSISLNSSVYNTVTIIEYEGNPEGEITSGLMGIGKWYDIQIDNESAVQWPINITIYYTQADLDSAGVTENDLQGISYWDGVIGDWVLFNDTGVNTNNVDGYEGFLWANVWHLTPIAPLSEDNTPPETTKIVGEPKYTRPDGTTLISGDTPITLIATDNGGVNHTYYMIKWYNHTAGEWEVITDGWVEYTGPFTIGQYHSKSCLHNISYYSVDYAGNVETVKWQWEYVDQTPPEVTVIVGDPKYPENVAFPTYVTTSTAIRLYGDDYLNPSPCNTGSWRIYWKINNGSWQNGSVGETINISFNETCEHTLYYYAEDDLGNKGEVQNITFYVDDSPPETGIEFGEPIYEKPYSELVLYENFTTG
;
A
#
# COMPACT_ATOMS: atom_id res chain seq x y z
N ILE A 1 -29.02 -29.18 40.75
CA ILE A 1 -27.58 -28.97 40.46
C ILE A 1 -27.40 -27.47 40.19
N LYS A 2 -26.25 -26.89 40.54
CA LYS A 2 -25.92 -25.44 40.44
C LYS A 2 -26.22 -24.92 39.01
N MET A 3 -26.89 -23.79 38.75
CA MET A 3 -26.69 -22.37 39.13
C MET A 3 -25.38 -21.79 38.54
N ARG A 4 -25.41 -20.75 37.68
CA ARG A 4 -25.92 -19.34 37.81
C ARG A 4 -25.03 -18.51 38.76
N GLU A 5 -24.71 -17.22 38.54
CA GLU A 5 -24.93 -16.26 37.42
C GLU A 5 -24.01 -15.02 37.61
N LYS A 6 -23.94 -14.15 36.58
CA LYS A 6 -23.54 -12.71 36.52
C LYS A 6 -23.14 -11.96 37.81
N GLY A 7 -22.21 -10.99 37.69
CA GLY A 7 -22.43 -9.65 38.27
C GLY A 7 -21.25 -8.86 38.86
N TYR A 8 -20.72 -7.93 38.05
CA TYR A 8 -20.08 -6.63 38.30
C TYR A 8 -20.00 -5.96 39.71
N LEU A 9 -18.92 -5.17 39.84
CA LEU A 9 -18.77 -3.83 40.48
C LEU A 9 -18.49 -3.65 42.01
N ARG A 10 -17.25 -3.18 42.26
CA ARG A 10 -16.69 -2.18 43.21
C ARG A 10 -17.39 -1.79 44.56
N VAL A 11 -16.52 -1.25 45.43
CA VAL A 11 -16.75 -0.38 46.63
C VAL A 11 -16.71 -1.09 48.00
N ALA A 12 -15.96 -0.46 48.92
CA ALA A 12 -15.51 -1.00 50.21
C ALA A 12 -16.48 -0.76 51.38
N VAL A 13 -16.26 -1.46 52.50
CA VAL A 13 -16.23 -0.86 53.86
C VAL A 13 -15.55 -1.81 54.87
N ILE A 14 -14.88 -1.22 55.87
CA ILE A 14 -14.08 -1.89 56.91
C ILE A 14 -14.96 -2.35 58.09
N LEU A 15 -14.81 -3.59 58.59
CA LEU A 15 -14.91 -3.85 60.05
C LEU A 15 -14.25 -5.15 60.58
N VAL A 16 -13.09 -4.95 61.21
CA VAL A 16 -12.56 -5.58 62.44
C VAL A 16 -13.20 -6.88 62.98
N MET A 17 -12.38 -7.94 63.11
CA MET A 17 -12.28 -8.72 64.36
C MET A 17 -10.83 -9.18 64.60
N ALA A 18 -10.22 -8.67 65.68
CA ALA A 18 -8.97 -9.16 66.26
C ALA A 18 -9.32 -10.14 67.42
N ILE A 19 -8.49 -11.09 67.89
CA ILE A 19 -7.13 -11.06 68.46
C ILE A 19 -6.64 -12.54 68.42
N ALA A 20 -5.38 -12.87 68.10
CA ALA A 20 -4.32 -12.95 69.11
C ALA A 20 -2.91 -12.90 68.49
N VAL A 21 -2.11 -11.92 68.92
CA VAL A 21 -0.71 -11.75 68.53
C VAL A 21 0.20 -12.32 69.61
N THR A 22 1.06 -13.29 69.26
CA THR A 22 2.29 -13.56 70.02
C THR A 22 3.36 -12.58 69.56
N THR A 23 3.65 -11.58 70.39
CA THR A 23 4.58 -10.50 70.05
C THR A 23 6.04 -10.97 70.04
N ILE A 24 6.57 -11.29 68.86
CA ILE A 24 7.99 -11.12 68.59
C ILE A 24 8.17 -9.65 68.20
N VAL A 25 8.77 -8.86 69.09
CA VAL A 25 9.11 -7.47 68.78
C VAL A 25 10.38 -7.46 67.93
N PHE A 26 10.22 -7.67 66.63
CA PHE A 26 11.15 -7.08 65.67
C PHE A 26 10.98 -5.57 65.78
N SER A 27 12.02 -4.89 66.25
CA SER A 27 12.13 -3.44 66.12
C SER A 27 12.43 -3.14 64.66
N ALA A 28 11.39 -3.13 63.82
CA ALA A 28 11.47 -2.54 62.49
C ALA A 28 11.99 -1.11 62.67
N LYS A 29 13.22 -0.85 62.21
CA LYS A 29 13.62 0.52 61.93
C LYS A 29 12.70 0.99 60.82
N ASN A 30 12.04 2.12 61.01
CA ASN A 30 11.77 2.98 59.87
C ASN A 30 13.13 3.55 59.46
N THR A 31 13.87 2.82 58.64
CA THR A 31 14.92 3.41 57.80
C THR A 31 14.21 4.32 56.82
N THR A 32 14.38 5.62 57.00
CA THR A 32 14.25 6.55 55.87
C THR A 32 15.28 6.15 54.83
N ALA A 33 14.92 6.23 53.55
CA ALA A 33 15.86 6.13 52.45
C ALA A 33 17.14 6.93 52.74
N ALA A 34 18.29 6.30 52.55
CA ALA A 34 19.58 6.93 52.63
C ALA A 34 19.89 7.66 51.31
N GLU A 35 20.69 8.72 51.42
CA GLU A 35 21.27 9.42 50.28
C GLU A 35 22.78 9.15 50.30
N PHE A 36 23.27 8.45 49.29
CA PHE A 36 24.70 8.27 49.04
C PHE A 36 25.18 9.25 47.97
N ILE A 37 26.45 9.61 48.07
CA ILE A 37 27.09 10.53 47.12
C ILE A 37 28.34 9.81 46.62
N VAL A 38 28.53 9.79 45.31
CA VAL A 38 29.70 9.23 44.62
C VAL A 38 30.46 10.39 43.95
N ASP A 39 31.77 10.44 44.11
CA ASP A 39 32.63 11.53 43.63
C ASP A 39 34.06 10.96 43.49
N ASP A 40 34.70 11.10 42.33
CA ASP A 40 36.01 10.52 42.06
C ASP A 40 37.19 11.34 42.60
N ASP A 41 37.01 12.65 42.84
CA ASP A 41 38.03 13.55 43.43
C ASP A 41 37.68 14.04 44.85
N GLY A 42 36.39 14.18 45.16
CA GLY A 42 35.83 14.15 46.52
C GLY A 42 35.80 15.48 47.30
N PRO A 43 35.18 15.50 48.50
CA PRO A 43 34.87 14.34 49.34
C PRO A 43 33.39 13.92 49.35
N ALA A 44 33.12 12.65 49.03
CA ALA A 44 31.80 12.04 49.10
C ALA A 44 31.76 10.78 50.00
N HIS A 45 30.70 9.97 49.87
CA HIS A 45 30.54 8.72 50.62
C HIS A 45 31.32 7.56 49.99
N TYR A 46 31.40 7.53 48.67
CA TYR A 46 32.07 6.50 47.86
C TYR A 46 32.83 7.16 46.69
N THR A 47 33.81 6.46 46.12
CA THR A 47 34.56 6.89 44.91
C THR A 47 34.32 5.97 43.71
N SER A 48 33.41 5.01 43.84
CA SER A 48 32.92 4.11 42.78
C SER A 48 31.40 4.04 42.89
N ILE A 49 30.73 3.89 41.75
CA ILE A 49 29.28 3.76 41.69
C ILE A 49 28.86 2.39 42.22
N GLN A 50 29.57 1.32 41.84
CA GLN A 50 29.24 -0.03 42.32
C GLN A 50 29.45 -0.18 43.84
N GLU A 51 30.48 0.45 44.45
CA GLU A 51 30.64 0.45 45.91
C GLU A 51 29.45 1.07 46.65
N ALA A 52 28.82 2.10 46.07
CA ALA A 52 27.62 2.74 46.61
C ALA A 52 26.38 1.85 46.43
N ILE A 53 26.23 1.21 45.26
CA ILE A 53 25.14 0.26 44.98
C ILE A 53 25.22 -0.93 45.93
N ASP A 54 26.39 -1.56 46.09
CA ASP A 54 26.62 -2.69 47.00
C ASP A 54 26.18 -2.37 48.44
N ALA A 55 26.48 -1.15 48.91
CA ALA A 55 26.12 -0.69 50.24
C ALA A 55 24.64 -0.30 50.41
N ALA A 56 23.91 -0.03 49.33
CA ALA A 56 22.54 0.46 49.36
C ALA A 56 21.51 -0.60 49.79
N SER A 57 20.42 -0.15 50.39
CA SER A 57 19.20 -0.91 50.71
C SER A 57 18.04 -0.50 49.80
N ASP A 58 16.98 -1.30 49.74
CA ASP A 58 15.80 -0.97 48.94
C ASP A 58 15.18 0.38 49.33
N GLY A 59 15.02 1.25 48.35
CA GLY A 59 14.50 2.62 48.47
C GLY A 59 15.57 3.70 48.67
N ASP A 60 16.85 3.36 48.79
CA ASP A 60 17.95 4.34 48.89
C ASP A 60 18.19 5.07 47.55
N THR A 61 18.86 6.22 47.60
CA THR A 61 19.18 7.06 46.44
C THR A 61 20.68 7.35 46.37
N ILE A 62 21.25 7.21 45.18
CA ILE A 62 22.68 7.37 44.90
C ILE A 62 22.84 8.55 43.93
N ILE A 63 23.55 9.60 44.37
CA ILE A 63 23.81 10.80 43.59
C ILE A 63 25.29 10.80 43.17
N VAL A 64 25.53 10.68 41.87
CA VAL A 64 26.87 10.64 41.26
C VAL A 64 27.28 12.04 40.82
N LYS A 65 28.49 12.47 41.16
CA LYS A 65 29.01 13.80 40.84
C LYS A 65 29.82 13.82 39.54
N PRO A 66 29.97 15.00 38.90
CA PRO A 66 30.57 15.08 37.57
C PRO A 66 32.01 14.59 37.58
N GLY A 67 32.29 13.58 36.77
CA GLY A 67 33.47 12.71 36.86
C GLY A 67 33.35 11.53 35.90
N VAL A 68 34.42 10.74 35.76
CA VAL A 68 34.47 9.59 34.83
C VAL A 68 34.63 8.29 35.61
N TYR A 69 33.56 7.48 35.62
CA TYR A 69 33.48 6.22 36.35
C TYR A 69 33.66 5.07 35.35
N THR A 70 34.87 4.52 35.28
CA THR A 70 35.18 3.41 34.37
C THR A 70 34.85 2.07 35.03
N GLU A 71 33.56 1.73 35.03
CA GLU A 71 32.93 0.62 35.75
C GLU A 71 31.83 0.00 34.87
N SER A 72 31.61 -1.32 34.95
CA SER A 72 30.29 -1.90 34.62
C SER A 72 29.44 -1.90 35.88
N ILE A 73 28.16 -1.59 35.76
CA ILE A 73 27.27 -1.28 36.88
C ILE A 73 26.16 -2.33 37.00
N THR A 74 26.14 -3.08 38.10
CA THR A 74 25.22 -4.20 38.33
C THR A 74 24.21 -3.87 39.43
N ILE A 75 22.96 -3.61 39.04
CA ILE A 75 21.85 -3.22 39.92
C ILE A 75 20.88 -4.41 40.12
N ASN A 76 20.76 -4.87 41.36
CA ASN A 76 19.97 -6.05 41.74
C ASN A 76 19.02 -5.80 42.93
N LYS A 77 18.69 -4.52 43.16
CA LYS A 77 17.98 -3.98 44.32
C LYS A 77 17.22 -2.71 43.93
N SER A 78 16.23 -2.32 44.70
CA SER A 78 15.38 -1.18 44.32
C SER A 78 16.01 0.15 44.74
N ILE A 79 16.47 0.98 43.80
CA ILE A 79 17.20 2.23 44.08
C ILE A 79 16.92 3.33 43.05
N ASN A 80 17.18 4.58 43.42
CA ASN A 80 17.35 5.67 42.45
C ASN A 80 18.85 5.91 42.22
N LEU A 81 19.29 6.00 40.97
CA LEU A 81 20.65 6.32 40.57
C LEU A 81 20.61 7.59 39.70
N ILE A 82 21.22 8.69 40.17
CA ILE A 82 21.05 10.03 39.59
C ILE A 82 22.43 10.65 39.34
N GLY A 83 22.69 11.09 38.10
CA GLY A 83 23.86 11.86 37.72
C GLY A 83 23.64 13.36 37.86
N ASP A 84 24.60 14.06 38.48
CA ASP A 84 24.78 15.49 38.21
C ASP A 84 25.37 15.66 36.79
N LEU A 85 24.95 16.69 36.05
CA LEU A 85 25.42 16.99 34.69
C LEU A 85 26.95 16.88 34.53
N GLY A 86 27.39 15.92 33.71
CA GLY A 86 28.79 15.57 33.50
C GLY A 86 29.29 14.36 34.33
N ALA A 87 28.38 13.59 34.94
CA ALA A 87 28.66 12.25 35.43
C ALA A 87 28.65 11.26 34.25
N ILE A 88 29.81 10.66 33.95
CA ILE A 88 30.03 9.77 32.81
C ILE A 88 30.30 8.36 33.34
N ILE A 89 29.44 7.40 32.99
CA ILE A 89 29.68 5.97 33.21
C ILE A 89 30.31 5.44 31.93
N ARG A 90 31.58 5.03 31.99
CA ARG A 90 32.36 4.57 30.82
C ARG A 90 32.62 3.08 30.89
N CYS A 91 32.31 2.36 29.82
CA CYS A 91 32.58 0.93 29.71
C CYS A 91 34.07 0.64 29.91
N PRO A 92 34.44 -0.28 30.82
CA PRO A 92 35.81 -0.76 30.95
C PRO A 92 36.20 -1.62 29.74
N ALA A 93 37.50 -1.79 29.50
CA ALA A 93 38.05 -2.61 28.39
C ALA A 93 37.86 -4.14 28.57
N THR A 94 37.08 -4.52 29.58
CA THR A 94 36.51 -5.85 29.84
C THR A 94 35.21 -5.61 30.62
N PRO A 95 34.05 -5.45 29.97
CA PRO A 95 32.76 -5.29 30.65
C PRO A 95 32.43 -6.50 31.53
N GLU A 96 31.52 -6.32 32.48
CA GLU A 96 30.80 -7.46 33.08
C GLU A 96 29.77 -8.00 32.07
N ASP A 97 29.58 -9.31 32.08
CA ASP A 97 28.63 -10.04 31.24
C ASP A 97 27.55 -10.76 32.08
N ALA A 98 26.45 -11.15 31.45
CA ALA A 98 25.39 -11.94 32.07
C ALA A 98 24.52 -12.67 31.02
N HIS A 99 23.94 -13.80 31.43
CA HIS A 99 22.74 -14.36 30.78
C HIS A 99 21.47 -13.85 31.47
N ILE A 100 20.41 -13.69 30.69
CA ILE A 100 19.02 -13.61 31.16
C ILE A 100 18.23 -14.80 30.62
N ALA A 101 17.28 -15.33 31.38
CA ALA A 101 16.56 -16.56 31.01
C ALA A 101 15.59 -16.37 29.83
N GLU A 102 15.16 -15.14 29.59
CA GLU A 102 14.16 -14.73 28.60
C GLU A 102 14.73 -14.56 27.18
N SER A 103 16.04 -14.32 27.03
CA SER A 103 16.67 -14.06 25.73
C SER A 103 17.40 -15.31 25.22
N VAL A 104 16.72 -16.09 24.37
CA VAL A 104 17.18 -17.41 23.91
C VAL A 104 17.65 -17.37 22.45
N ASN A 105 18.78 -18.01 22.16
CA ASN A 105 19.29 -18.20 20.80
C ASN A 105 18.73 -19.48 20.17
N TYR A 106 17.61 -19.35 19.46
CA TYR A 106 16.93 -20.45 18.75
C TYR A 106 17.71 -21.05 17.55
N ARG A 107 18.91 -20.53 17.24
CA ARG A 107 19.76 -21.09 16.16
C ARG A 107 20.67 -22.25 16.61
N GLU A 108 20.82 -22.47 17.91
CA GLU A 108 21.55 -23.61 18.47
C GLU A 108 20.61 -24.80 18.77
N ASP A 109 21.15 -26.03 18.80
CA ASP A 109 20.42 -27.25 19.18
C ASP A 109 21.14 -27.98 20.35
N PRO A 110 20.63 -27.88 21.59
CA PRO A 110 19.43 -27.15 22.00
C PRO A 110 19.63 -25.62 21.96
N PRO A 111 18.55 -24.82 21.97
CA PRO A 111 18.65 -23.38 22.18
C PRO A 111 19.27 -23.04 23.54
N GLU A 112 20.22 -22.10 23.54
CA GLU A 112 20.95 -21.64 24.73
C GLU A 112 20.72 -20.13 24.93
N PRO A 113 20.84 -19.56 26.15
CA PRO A 113 20.65 -18.13 26.37
C PRO A 113 21.73 -17.26 25.70
N TYR A 114 21.36 -16.03 25.32
CA TYR A 114 22.33 -15.02 24.85
C TYR A 114 23.14 -14.43 26.02
N TYR A 115 24.45 -14.28 25.81
CA TYR A 115 25.32 -13.46 26.66
C TYR A 115 25.19 -11.99 26.27
N TYR A 116 24.99 -11.13 27.27
CA TYR A 116 25.06 -9.67 27.13
C TYR A 116 26.23 -9.13 27.97
N GLU A 117 27.17 -8.48 27.30
CA GLU A 117 28.11 -7.53 27.90
C GLU A 117 27.39 -6.21 28.16
N TYR A 118 27.67 -5.49 29.26
CA TYR A 118 26.95 -4.24 29.56
C TYR A 118 27.77 -3.14 30.25
N VAL A 119 27.35 -1.89 30.00
CA VAL A 119 27.73 -0.73 30.81
C VAL A 119 26.87 -0.67 32.08
N ILE A 120 25.55 -0.84 31.96
CA ILE A 120 24.62 -0.97 33.09
C ILE A 120 23.73 -2.21 32.93
N GLY A 121 23.69 -3.07 33.95
CA GLY A 121 22.82 -4.23 34.03
C GLY A 121 21.83 -4.11 35.19
N VAL A 122 20.54 -4.03 34.87
CA VAL A 122 19.43 -3.96 35.83
C VAL A 122 18.70 -5.30 35.85
N PHE A 123 18.85 -6.04 36.95
CA PHE A 123 18.39 -7.43 37.04
C PHE A 123 17.54 -7.69 38.29
N GLY A 124 16.22 -7.79 38.09
CA GLY A 124 15.34 -8.45 39.04
C GLY A 124 15.51 -9.97 39.06
N GLY A 125 14.94 -10.62 40.06
CA GLY A 125 14.83 -12.08 40.14
C GLY A 125 15.86 -12.73 41.04
N THR A 126 16.62 -13.69 40.52
CA THR A 126 17.65 -14.42 41.26
C THR A 126 18.84 -14.73 40.34
N TYR A 127 20.04 -14.38 40.79
CA TYR A 127 21.29 -14.72 40.11
C TYR A 127 21.71 -16.17 40.39
N SER A 128 22.14 -16.88 39.34
CA SER A 128 22.64 -18.25 39.38
C SER A 128 24.14 -18.30 39.05
N SER A 129 24.98 -18.22 40.08
CA SER A 129 26.46 -18.31 39.96
C SER A 129 26.98 -19.70 39.51
N GLY A 130 26.12 -20.59 39.00
CA GLY A 130 26.48 -21.87 38.41
C GLY A 130 26.55 -21.84 36.88
N ASN A 131 25.95 -20.82 36.26
CA ASN A 131 25.82 -20.64 34.81
C ASN A 131 25.62 -19.16 34.41
N ASP A 132 25.96 -18.22 35.29
CA ASP A 132 25.87 -16.76 35.07
C ASP A 132 24.49 -16.23 34.63
N THR A 133 23.40 -16.81 35.14
CA THR A 133 22.05 -16.47 34.69
C THR A 133 21.20 -15.77 35.73
N TRP A 134 20.60 -14.65 35.36
CA TRP A 134 19.47 -14.04 36.07
C TRP A 134 18.16 -14.67 35.62
N TRP A 135 17.37 -15.17 36.58
CA TRP A 135 16.15 -15.91 36.29
C TRP A 135 15.07 -15.70 37.37
N GLY A 136 13.83 -16.06 37.01
CA GLY A 136 12.69 -16.10 37.93
C GLY A 136 11.96 -14.76 38.10
N ALA A 137 10.69 -14.86 38.52
CA ALA A 137 9.70 -13.78 38.58
C ALA A 137 9.79 -12.92 39.86
N GLY A 138 10.99 -12.49 40.23
CA GLY A 138 11.16 -11.39 41.20
C GLY A 138 11.41 -10.10 40.45
N THR A 139 10.83 -8.98 40.89
CA THR A 139 11.04 -7.66 40.27
C THR A 139 11.64 -6.67 41.26
N ILE A 140 12.31 -5.63 40.75
CA ILE A 140 12.90 -4.51 41.51
C ILE A 140 12.40 -3.17 40.97
N ASN A 141 12.40 -2.11 41.79
CA ASN A 141 12.06 -0.76 41.31
C ASN A 141 13.33 0.10 41.18
N VAL A 142 13.68 0.50 39.96
CA VAL A 142 14.92 1.22 39.65
C VAL A 142 14.60 2.45 38.81
N ASN A 143 15.21 3.59 39.13
CA ASN A 143 15.12 4.80 38.31
C ASN A 143 16.54 5.33 38.07
N ILE A 144 16.93 5.48 36.80
CA ILE A 144 18.25 5.96 36.36
C ILE A 144 18.06 7.30 35.65
N SER A 145 18.81 8.35 36.01
CA SER A 145 18.72 9.60 35.26
C SER A 145 19.98 10.47 35.22
N GLY A 146 20.12 11.27 34.15
CA GLY A 146 21.10 12.35 34.04
C GLY A 146 22.55 11.92 33.75
N PHE A 147 22.77 10.75 33.13
CA PHE A 147 24.10 10.21 32.83
C PHE A 147 24.48 10.32 31.36
N GLU A 148 25.77 10.55 31.12
CA GLU A 148 26.45 10.11 29.90
C GLU A 148 26.88 8.65 30.11
N ILE A 149 26.53 7.77 29.18
CA ILE A 149 26.76 6.32 29.20
C ILE A 149 27.58 5.99 27.95
N ASP A 150 28.89 5.98 28.17
CA ASP A 150 29.93 5.88 27.16
C ASP A 150 30.32 4.41 26.98
N GLY A 151 29.88 3.79 25.88
CA GLY A 151 30.21 2.40 25.54
C GLY A 151 31.68 2.17 25.20
N ASN A 152 32.43 3.26 24.94
CA ASN A 152 33.88 3.29 24.66
C ASN A 152 34.32 2.32 23.55
N ASN A 153 33.38 1.86 22.71
CA ASN A 153 33.48 0.77 21.75
C ASN A 153 34.17 -0.49 22.32
N ASN A 154 33.86 -0.82 23.57
CA ASN A 154 34.52 -1.88 24.35
C ASN A 154 33.76 -3.22 24.39
N GLY A 155 32.65 -3.36 23.66
CA GLY A 155 32.05 -4.68 23.42
C GLY A 155 33.09 -5.60 22.80
N THR A 156 33.32 -6.80 23.36
CA THR A 156 34.46 -7.64 22.95
C THR A 156 34.17 -8.47 21.71
N GLY A 157 32.89 -8.58 21.32
CA GLY A 157 32.43 -9.38 20.17
C GLY A 157 32.71 -10.89 20.32
N THR A 158 33.10 -11.36 21.51
CA THR A 158 33.49 -12.76 21.70
C THR A 158 32.29 -13.69 21.94
N SER A 159 31.27 -13.21 22.66
CA SER A 159 29.95 -13.86 22.87
C SER A 159 29.06 -12.94 23.73
N HIS A 160 27.88 -12.45 23.34
CA HIS A 160 27.22 -12.49 22.01
C HIS A 160 26.52 -11.17 21.65
N ARG A 161 26.19 -10.31 22.62
CA ARG A 161 25.59 -8.98 22.46
C ARG A 161 26.25 -7.97 23.41
N PHE A 162 26.22 -6.68 23.07
CA PHE A 162 26.70 -5.59 23.93
C PHE A 162 25.58 -4.56 24.13
N ALA A 163 25.38 -4.07 25.36
CA ALA A 163 24.28 -3.16 25.70
C ALA A 163 24.73 -1.97 26.56
N GLY A 164 24.24 -0.77 26.26
CA GLY A 164 24.40 0.39 27.13
C GLY A 164 23.67 0.16 28.45
N ILE A 165 22.38 -0.19 28.34
CA ILE A 165 21.56 -0.67 29.46
C ILE A 165 20.87 -1.98 29.08
N ILE A 166 21.08 -3.05 29.84
CA ILE A 166 20.20 -4.24 29.84
C ILE A 166 19.25 -4.19 31.04
N TRP A 167 17.96 -4.40 30.80
CA TRP A 167 16.89 -4.26 31.78
C TRP A 167 16.01 -5.49 31.82
N ARG A 168 16.05 -6.25 32.93
CA ARG A 168 15.32 -7.51 33.08
C ARG A 168 14.57 -7.56 34.42
N ASN A 169 13.27 -7.80 34.35
CA ASN A 169 12.36 -7.86 35.50
C ASN A 169 12.45 -6.61 36.41
N ALA A 170 12.32 -5.41 35.86
CA ALA A 170 12.42 -4.17 36.64
C ALA A 170 11.38 -3.12 36.25
N ILE A 171 10.96 -2.35 37.24
CA ILE A 171 9.90 -1.33 37.15
C ILE A 171 10.51 0.05 37.39
N GLY A 172 10.18 1.07 36.61
CA GLY A 172 10.65 2.44 36.84
C GLY A 172 11.10 3.11 35.54
N SER A 173 12.24 3.81 35.55
CA SER A 173 12.61 4.64 34.39
C SER A 173 14.11 4.77 34.09
N VAL A 174 14.38 5.16 32.84
CA VAL A 174 15.65 5.70 32.35
C VAL A 174 15.34 7.08 31.75
N GLU A 175 15.87 8.15 32.33
CA GLU A 175 15.47 9.52 31.98
C GLU A 175 16.66 10.48 31.77
N GLU A 176 16.60 11.33 30.74
CA GLU A 176 17.61 12.39 30.50
C GLU A 176 19.06 11.86 30.38
N CYS A 177 19.24 10.65 29.84
CA CYS A 177 20.55 10.02 29.62
C CYS A 177 21.01 10.14 28.15
N HIS A 178 22.32 10.11 27.92
CA HIS A 178 22.95 10.05 26.59
C HIS A 178 23.79 8.77 26.49
N ILE A 179 23.48 7.91 25.52
CA ILE A 179 24.12 6.60 25.31
C ILE A 179 24.79 6.62 23.93
N HIS A 180 26.11 6.41 23.87
CA HIS A 180 26.93 6.51 22.65
C HIS A 180 28.19 5.62 22.70
N ASP A 181 29.00 5.60 21.64
CA ASP A 181 30.19 4.72 21.48
C ASP A 181 29.86 3.23 21.76
N MET A 182 28.72 2.75 21.23
CA MET A 182 28.19 1.41 21.51
C MET A 182 28.63 0.33 20.50
N TYR A 183 29.66 0.57 19.66
CA TYR A 183 30.16 -0.44 18.71
C TYR A 183 30.96 -1.57 19.39
N GLY A 184 31.16 -2.66 18.63
CA GLY A 184 32.06 -3.76 19.00
C GLY A 184 33.47 -3.63 18.43
N PRO A 185 34.23 -4.73 18.30
CA PRO A 185 35.62 -4.72 17.81
C PRO A 185 35.81 -4.23 16.37
N SER A 186 34.75 -4.13 15.57
CA SER A 186 34.69 -3.40 14.30
C SER A 186 35.09 -1.93 14.46
N GLY A 187 34.51 -1.25 15.46
CA GLY A 187 34.62 0.20 15.66
C GLY A 187 33.92 1.04 14.59
N ASP A 188 33.05 0.44 13.78
CA ASP A 188 32.33 1.07 12.66
C ASP A 188 30.94 0.46 12.37
N GLY A 189 30.33 -0.18 13.38
CA GLY A 189 29.02 -0.85 13.27
C GLY A 189 29.03 -2.25 12.67
N SER A 190 30.06 -2.60 11.89
CA SER A 190 29.97 -3.69 10.90
C SER A 190 30.03 -5.13 11.44
N GLY A 191 28.91 -5.59 12.02
CA GLY A 191 28.55 -7.01 12.14
C GLY A 191 28.33 -7.56 13.55
N GLU A 192 28.56 -6.77 14.60
CA GLU A 192 28.17 -7.14 15.96
C GLU A 192 26.66 -6.94 16.22
N GLU A 193 26.13 -7.48 17.31
CA GLU A 193 24.76 -7.22 17.77
C GLU A 193 24.78 -6.30 19.02
N THR A 194 24.87 -4.97 18.82
CA THR A 194 24.92 -3.99 19.92
C THR A 194 23.67 -3.13 20.05
N PHE A 195 23.38 -2.70 21.27
CA PHE A 195 22.14 -2.02 21.66
C PHE A 195 22.39 -0.82 22.59
N GLY A 196 21.63 0.26 22.42
CA GLY A 196 21.60 1.35 23.38
C GLY A 196 20.91 0.92 24.68
N ILE A 197 19.64 0.53 24.57
CA ILE A 197 18.83 -0.05 25.66
C ILE A 197 18.18 -1.34 25.17
N ILE A 198 18.18 -2.39 26.00
CA ILE A 198 17.51 -3.66 25.71
C ILE A 198 16.69 -4.16 26.92
N VAL A 199 15.38 -4.32 26.75
CA VAL A 199 14.40 -4.62 27.81
C VAL A 199 13.80 -6.01 27.62
N TYR A 200 13.67 -6.76 28.73
CA TYR A 200 13.14 -8.13 28.79
C TYR A 200 12.32 -8.43 30.06
N GLY A 201 11.48 -9.46 29.99
CA GLY A 201 10.80 -10.07 31.13
C GLY A 201 9.75 -9.18 31.81
N ASP A 202 9.45 -9.47 33.08
CA ASP A 202 8.40 -8.85 33.92
C ASP A 202 8.78 -7.39 34.31
N SER A 203 8.81 -6.52 33.30
CA SER A 203 9.31 -5.16 33.35
C SER A 203 8.22 -4.16 32.95
N ASP A 204 8.23 -2.99 33.59
CA ASP A 204 7.27 -1.89 33.40
C ASP A 204 8.09 -0.58 33.43
N ILE A 205 8.54 -0.14 32.25
CA ILE A 205 9.63 0.85 32.11
C ILE A 205 9.20 2.09 31.31
N THR A 206 9.56 3.28 31.81
CA THR A 206 9.56 4.53 31.02
C THR A 206 10.98 4.86 30.56
N ILE A 207 11.21 4.98 29.25
CA ILE A 207 12.46 5.47 28.67
C ILE A 207 12.17 6.86 28.09
N ARG A 208 12.68 7.93 28.69
CA ARG A 208 12.26 9.29 28.33
C ARG A 208 13.36 10.35 28.24
N ASN A 209 13.26 11.22 27.23
CA ASN A 209 14.18 12.34 26.98
C ASN A 209 15.65 11.91 26.82
N CYS A 210 15.91 10.66 26.43
CA CYS A 210 17.27 10.15 26.23
C CYS A 210 17.75 10.41 24.79
N THR A 211 19.07 10.44 24.60
CA THR A 211 19.72 10.40 23.28
C THR A 211 20.46 9.08 23.14
N ILE A 212 20.28 8.36 22.02
CA ILE A 212 20.91 7.07 21.75
C ILE A 212 21.51 7.12 20.34
N GLU A 213 22.81 6.80 20.21
CA GLU A 213 23.57 6.79 18.96
C GLU A 213 24.70 5.74 18.98
N ASP A 214 25.35 5.51 17.85
CA ASP A 214 26.50 4.59 17.66
C ASP A 214 26.26 3.10 18.03
N PHE A 215 25.13 2.50 17.61
CA PHE A 215 24.76 1.10 17.90
C PHE A 215 24.60 0.27 16.61
N SER A 216 24.90 -1.04 16.62
CA SER A 216 24.88 -1.86 15.39
C SER A 216 23.62 -2.69 15.14
N ARG A 217 22.69 -2.77 16.10
CA ARG A 217 21.51 -3.64 15.98
C ARG A 217 20.21 -3.03 16.48
N GLY A 218 20.19 -2.31 17.61
CA GLY A 218 18.95 -1.75 18.15
C GLY A 218 19.13 -0.59 19.12
N GLY A 219 18.63 0.60 18.80
CA GLY A 219 18.75 1.77 19.68
C GLY A 219 18.00 1.57 20.99
N ILE A 220 16.70 1.30 20.89
CA ILE A 220 15.85 0.85 22.00
C ILE A 220 15.13 -0.43 21.58
N GLY A 221 15.55 -1.58 22.12
CA GLY A 221 14.85 -2.86 21.95
C GLY A 221 14.00 -3.20 23.17
N VAL A 222 12.73 -3.55 22.95
CA VAL A 222 11.80 -4.04 23.95
C VAL A 222 11.27 -5.39 23.47
N ASN A 223 11.73 -6.48 24.08
CA ASN A 223 11.53 -7.84 23.57
C ASN A 223 10.94 -8.75 24.65
N GLY A 224 9.89 -9.52 24.30
CA GLY A 224 9.39 -10.62 25.11
C GLY A 224 10.21 -11.91 25.00
N ASP A 225 9.71 -13.00 25.60
CA ASP A 225 10.36 -14.32 25.65
C ASP A 225 9.98 -15.25 24.48
N ALA A 226 9.10 -14.82 23.56
CA ALA A 226 8.50 -15.67 22.52
C ALA A 226 7.94 -16.99 23.11
N GLY A 227 7.22 -16.89 24.24
CA GLY A 227 6.97 -18.02 25.12
C GLY A 227 5.86 -17.81 26.15
N THR A 228 6.19 -17.94 27.43
CA THR A 228 5.19 -18.02 28.52
C THR A 228 5.61 -17.36 29.83
N LEU A 229 6.74 -16.66 29.82
CA LEU A 229 7.12 -15.76 30.90
C LEU A 229 6.34 -14.44 30.73
N PRO A 230 6.35 -13.52 31.72
CA PRO A 230 5.75 -12.21 31.53
C PRO A 230 6.63 -11.39 30.57
N ASP A 231 6.01 -10.87 29.52
CA ASP A 231 6.64 -9.98 28.55
C ASP A 231 6.63 -8.52 29.02
N PRO A 232 7.59 -7.67 28.57
CA PRO A 232 7.74 -6.32 29.08
C PRO A 232 6.67 -5.36 28.55
N VAL A 233 6.29 -4.41 29.42
CA VAL A 233 5.53 -3.20 29.07
C VAL A 233 6.50 -2.02 29.05
N ALA A 234 6.49 -1.21 27.99
CA ALA A 234 7.36 -0.05 27.88
C ALA A 234 6.67 1.20 27.33
N TYR A 235 7.11 2.35 27.84
CA TYR A 235 6.69 3.69 27.45
C TYR A 235 7.95 4.46 26.98
N VAL A 236 8.11 4.60 25.67
CA VAL A 236 9.30 5.22 25.05
C VAL A 236 8.90 6.62 24.58
N GLU A 237 9.26 7.66 25.34
CA GLU A 237 8.72 9.01 25.23
C GLU A 237 9.80 10.08 24.95
N GLY A 238 9.68 10.92 23.91
CA GLY A 238 10.54 12.11 23.81
C GLY A 238 12.03 11.87 23.55
N ASN A 239 12.42 10.67 23.11
CA ASN A 239 13.83 10.30 22.91
C ASN A 239 14.34 10.72 21.52
N ARG A 240 15.66 10.82 21.38
CA ARG A 240 16.36 10.99 20.10
C ARG A 240 17.15 9.72 19.81
N VAL A 241 16.93 9.09 18.67
CA VAL A 241 17.64 7.88 18.25
C VAL A 241 18.27 8.11 16.88
N TYR A 242 19.58 7.95 16.79
CA TYR A 242 20.34 8.07 15.54
C TYR A 242 20.96 6.73 15.19
N GLY A 243 20.63 6.19 14.02
CA GLY A 243 21.34 5.05 13.46
C GLY A 243 22.64 5.44 12.76
N ASN A 244 23.40 4.45 12.30
CA ASN A 244 24.74 4.66 11.74
C ASN A 244 24.73 5.25 10.31
N GLY A 245 23.57 5.27 9.65
CA GLY A 245 23.45 5.55 8.21
C GLY A 245 23.96 4.38 7.35
N LEU A 246 23.99 4.59 6.03
CA LEU A 246 24.33 3.50 5.09
C LEU A 246 25.81 3.09 5.16
N GLU A 247 26.08 1.96 5.81
CA GLU A 247 27.40 1.32 5.85
C GLU A 247 27.91 0.89 4.45
N ASP A 248 29.24 0.94 4.24
CA ASP A 248 29.91 0.39 3.04
C ASP A 248 29.97 -1.16 3.05
N ALA A 249 29.73 -1.79 4.20
CA ALA A 249 29.83 -3.23 4.43
C ALA A 249 28.50 -3.96 4.17
N THR A 250 28.53 -5.23 3.76
CA THR A 250 27.32 -5.98 3.38
C THR A 250 27.23 -7.36 4.01
N GLY A 251 25.99 -7.83 4.25
CA GLY A 251 25.70 -9.17 4.74
C GLY A 251 25.52 -9.30 6.26
N TRP A 252 25.38 -8.18 6.97
CA TRP A 252 25.10 -8.11 8.39
C TRP A 252 23.60 -8.04 8.69
N TRP A 253 23.25 -7.74 9.94
CA TRP A 253 21.87 -7.60 10.41
C TRP A 253 21.30 -6.21 10.10
N ALA A 254 19.98 -6.09 10.09
CA ALA A 254 19.31 -4.79 10.08
C ALA A 254 19.51 -4.05 11.42
N GLU A 255 19.82 -2.77 11.32
CA GLU A 255 19.82 -1.83 12.44
C GLU A 255 18.41 -1.24 12.63
N ASN A 256 17.86 -1.27 13.84
CA ASN A 256 16.53 -0.73 14.13
C ASN A 256 16.60 0.39 15.18
N GLY A 257 15.91 1.51 14.96
CA GLY A 257 15.90 2.62 15.91
C GLY A 257 15.20 2.25 17.21
N ILE A 258 13.89 2.00 17.13
CA ILE A 258 13.06 1.53 18.25
C ILE A 258 12.33 0.25 17.79
N GLN A 259 12.43 -0.84 18.57
CA GLN A 259 11.78 -2.11 18.26
C GLN A 259 10.99 -2.62 19.46
N PHE A 260 9.69 -2.88 19.28
CA PHE A 260 8.87 -3.68 20.19
C PHE A 260 8.58 -5.03 19.54
N GLY A 261 8.77 -6.13 20.26
CA GLY A 261 8.39 -7.42 19.69
C GLY A 261 8.41 -8.65 20.59
N TYR A 262 8.04 -9.79 19.99
CA TYR A 262 7.95 -11.10 20.64
C TYR A 262 7.02 -11.11 21.88
N GLY A 263 5.90 -10.39 21.83
CA GLY A 263 4.95 -10.22 22.95
C GLY A 263 5.13 -8.94 23.79
N ALA A 264 6.18 -8.14 23.54
CA ALA A 264 6.36 -6.85 24.19
C ALA A 264 5.34 -5.79 23.74
N THR A 265 4.74 -5.06 24.70
CA THR A 265 3.59 -4.17 24.48
C THR A 265 3.81 -2.78 25.08
N GLY A 266 2.97 -1.79 24.73
CA GLY A 266 3.06 -0.43 25.25
C GLY A 266 3.07 0.66 24.17
N SER A 267 3.82 1.75 24.38
CA SER A 267 3.75 2.93 23.51
C SER A 267 5.09 3.57 23.18
N ILE A 268 5.19 4.11 21.97
CA ILE A 268 6.34 4.82 21.40
C ILE A 268 5.82 6.21 20.98
N VAL A 269 6.10 7.25 21.77
CA VAL A 269 5.44 8.56 21.67
C VAL A 269 6.41 9.73 21.55
N ASN A 270 6.21 10.62 20.56
CA ASN A 270 6.97 11.88 20.42
C ASN A 270 8.51 11.68 20.39
N ASN A 271 9.00 10.60 19.79
CA ASN A 271 10.44 10.37 19.58
C ASN A 271 10.90 10.91 18.23
N GLU A 272 12.15 11.34 18.14
CA GLU A 272 12.82 11.69 16.89
C GLU A 272 13.80 10.55 16.51
N VAL A 273 13.59 9.88 15.37
CA VAL A 273 14.39 8.74 14.91
C VAL A 273 15.00 9.03 13.53
N TYR A 274 16.28 8.73 13.38
CA TYR A 274 17.09 9.13 12.22
C TYR A 274 17.97 8.01 11.67
N ASP A 275 18.17 8.02 10.35
CA ASP A 275 19.30 7.39 9.65
C ASP A 275 19.51 5.87 9.90
N CYS A 276 18.45 5.14 10.26
CA CYS A 276 18.49 3.67 10.36
C CYS A 276 18.47 3.04 8.95
N MET A 277 19.65 2.72 8.41
CA MET A 277 19.83 2.11 7.07
C MET A 277 20.71 0.84 7.15
N VAL A 278 20.52 -0.12 6.24
CA VAL A 278 21.42 -1.28 6.12
C VAL A 278 21.72 -1.64 4.66
N ASN A 279 23.00 -1.85 4.36
CA ASN A 279 23.46 -2.26 3.03
C ASN A 279 23.31 -3.79 2.84
N SER A 280 22.05 -4.24 2.77
CA SER A 280 21.65 -5.64 2.71
C SER A 280 20.75 -5.94 1.52
N THR A 281 20.82 -7.17 1.00
CA THR A 281 19.93 -7.68 -0.06
C THR A 281 18.76 -8.51 0.49
N SER A 282 18.65 -8.61 1.81
CA SER A 282 17.86 -9.66 2.49
C SER A 282 17.14 -9.19 3.75
N TRP A 283 17.40 -7.96 4.19
CA TRP A 283 16.85 -7.29 5.36
C TRP A 283 16.83 -5.78 5.08
N ALA A 284 15.90 -5.05 5.65
CA ALA A 284 15.90 -3.58 5.68
C ALA A 284 15.99 -3.12 7.13
N ALA A 285 16.61 -1.98 7.37
CA ALA A 285 16.55 -1.28 8.65
C ALA A 285 15.15 -0.69 8.87
N THR A 286 14.81 -0.35 10.12
CA THR A 286 13.55 0.34 10.40
C THR A 286 13.70 1.36 11.53
N GLY A 287 13.18 2.56 11.33
CA GLY A 287 13.13 3.60 12.37
C GLY A 287 12.34 3.14 13.60
N ILE A 288 11.06 2.78 13.42
CA ILE A 288 10.22 2.22 14.49
C ILE A 288 9.55 0.91 14.03
N MET A 289 9.71 -0.19 14.75
CA MET A 289 9.12 -1.48 14.38
C MET A 289 8.31 -2.12 15.51
N ALA A 290 7.07 -2.51 15.20
CA ALA A 290 6.30 -3.50 15.94
C ALA A 290 6.40 -4.85 15.19
N VAL A 291 6.90 -5.89 15.88
CA VAL A 291 7.14 -7.21 15.27
C VAL A 291 6.65 -8.36 16.15
N ASP A 292 5.84 -9.27 15.60
CA ASP A 292 5.35 -10.49 16.28
C ASP A 292 4.84 -10.20 17.73
N THR A 293 3.92 -9.24 17.88
CA THR A 293 3.48 -8.73 19.19
C THR A 293 2.09 -8.05 19.15
N ASP A 294 1.48 -7.80 20.31
CA ASP A 294 0.17 -7.13 20.40
C ASP A 294 0.13 -5.83 21.24
N GLY A 295 -0.79 -4.94 20.87
CA GLY A 295 -1.15 -3.75 21.67
C GLY A 295 -0.13 -2.60 21.66
N VAL A 296 0.55 -2.37 20.53
CA VAL A 296 1.59 -1.32 20.40
C VAL A 296 1.00 -0.04 19.81
N TRP A 297 1.20 1.09 20.49
CA TRP A 297 0.79 2.42 20.02
C TRP A 297 2.00 3.29 19.66
N ILE A 298 2.08 3.71 18.41
CA ILE A 298 3.17 4.52 17.83
C ILE A 298 2.61 5.89 17.49
N ASP A 299 2.83 6.90 18.34
CA ASP A 299 2.15 8.21 18.30
C ASP A 299 3.11 9.42 18.19
N ASP A 300 2.77 10.44 17.39
CA ASP A 300 3.45 11.75 17.38
C ASP A 300 4.97 11.72 17.10
N ASN A 301 5.53 10.62 16.57
CA ASN A 301 6.97 10.47 16.33
C ASN A 301 7.40 11.13 15.01
N TYR A 302 8.66 11.58 14.95
CA TYR A 302 9.33 12.04 13.73
C TYR A 302 10.33 10.98 13.25
N VAL A 303 10.24 10.55 11.98
CA VAL A 303 11.14 9.53 11.41
C VAL A 303 11.70 9.97 10.05
N GLU A 304 13.02 10.11 9.96
CA GLU A 304 13.74 10.57 8.75
C GLU A 304 14.95 9.68 8.40
N GLY A 305 15.24 9.52 7.11
CA GLY A 305 16.47 8.88 6.62
C GLY A 305 16.58 7.36 6.84
N CYS A 306 15.48 6.67 7.16
CA CYS A 306 15.51 5.21 7.37
C CYS A 306 15.26 4.41 6.07
N ASP A 307 15.67 3.14 6.02
CA ASP A 307 15.28 2.22 4.94
C ASP A 307 13.75 2.05 4.92
N VAL A 308 13.16 1.76 6.09
CA VAL A 308 11.71 1.81 6.34
C VAL A 308 11.45 2.75 7.51
N GLY A 309 10.47 3.64 7.39
CA GLY A 309 10.07 4.54 8.47
C GLY A 309 9.48 3.79 9.67
N ILE A 310 8.30 3.18 9.48
CA ILE A 310 7.58 2.42 10.51
C ILE A 310 7.16 1.05 9.96
N SER A 311 7.48 -0.04 10.65
CA SER A 311 7.10 -1.41 10.25
C SER A 311 6.12 -2.04 11.23
N ALA A 312 5.02 -2.60 10.71
CA ALA A 312 4.06 -3.45 11.40
C ALA A 312 4.10 -4.84 10.75
N VAL A 313 4.99 -5.72 11.24
CA VAL A 313 5.32 -7.00 10.60
C VAL A 313 5.09 -8.22 11.49
N ASP A 314 4.40 -9.22 10.92
CA ASP A 314 4.39 -10.59 11.42
C ASP A 314 5.41 -11.41 10.60
N PHE A 315 6.50 -11.91 11.18
CA PHE A 315 7.46 -12.70 10.40
C PHE A 315 6.95 -14.13 10.20
N PRO A 316 6.94 -14.69 8.97
CA PRO A 316 6.28 -15.97 8.77
C PRO A 316 7.03 -17.15 9.40
N GLY A 317 6.56 -17.65 10.54
CA GLY A 317 7.07 -18.87 11.19
C GLY A 317 7.06 -20.11 10.30
N SER A 318 6.20 -20.16 9.29
CA SER A 318 6.21 -21.22 8.27
C SER A 318 7.46 -21.18 7.36
N LEU A 319 8.11 -20.02 7.25
CA LEU A 319 9.33 -19.77 6.47
C LEU A 319 10.59 -19.77 7.34
N TYR A 320 10.54 -19.16 8.54
CA TYR A 320 11.70 -18.93 9.40
C TYR A 320 11.75 -19.80 10.67
N GLY A 321 10.61 -20.31 11.15
CA GLY A 321 10.48 -21.00 12.45
C GLY A 321 10.65 -20.08 13.66
N SER A 322 10.76 -20.67 14.85
CA SER A 322 10.95 -19.95 16.12
C SER A 322 12.11 -18.93 16.10
N PRO A 323 11.94 -17.71 16.67
CA PRO A 323 10.81 -17.25 17.50
C PRO A 323 9.52 -16.89 16.74
N TRP A 324 9.57 -16.80 15.41
CA TRP A 324 8.50 -16.27 14.55
C TRP A 324 7.29 -17.21 14.36
N ASP A 325 7.18 -18.26 15.17
CA ASP A 325 6.08 -19.24 15.17
C ASP A 325 5.25 -19.22 16.46
N TYR A 326 5.38 -18.15 17.27
CA TYR A 326 4.79 -18.06 18.59
C TYR A 326 3.64 -17.05 18.72
N TYR A 327 3.88 -15.80 18.32
CA TYR A 327 2.94 -14.69 18.43
C TYR A 327 2.31 -14.37 17.07
N HIS A 328 1.31 -13.47 17.09
CA HIS A 328 0.74 -12.86 15.89
C HIS A 328 0.75 -11.36 16.08
N LEU A 329 1.20 -10.60 15.08
CA LEU A 329 1.11 -9.15 15.15
C LEU A 329 -0.36 -8.69 15.15
N SER A 330 -0.81 -7.98 16.20
CA SER A 330 -2.16 -7.44 16.20
C SER A 330 -2.39 -6.20 17.07
N ASN A 331 -3.47 -5.46 16.82
CA ASN A 331 -3.88 -4.30 17.62
C ASN A 331 -2.77 -3.23 17.67
N VAL A 332 -2.28 -2.81 16.49
CA VAL A 332 -1.22 -1.80 16.36
C VAL A 332 -1.81 -0.51 15.83
N SER A 333 -1.59 0.59 16.54
CA SER A 333 -2.04 1.93 16.15
C SER A 333 -0.84 2.80 15.79
N ILE A 334 -0.80 3.31 14.56
CA ILE A 334 0.24 4.21 14.05
C ILE A 334 -0.43 5.56 13.82
N THR A 335 -0.24 6.53 14.72
CA THR A 335 -0.99 7.79 14.73
C THR A 335 -0.15 9.06 14.82
N ASN A 336 -0.60 10.14 14.18
CA ASN A 336 0.01 11.49 14.27
C ASN A 336 1.51 11.60 13.86
N ASN A 337 2.14 10.53 13.38
CA ASN A 337 3.58 10.52 13.11
C ASN A 337 3.93 11.34 11.86
N THR A 338 5.11 11.94 11.83
CA THR A 338 5.68 12.62 10.65
C THR A 338 6.81 11.77 10.08
N LEU A 339 6.63 11.24 8.87
CA LEU A 339 7.59 10.39 8.18
C LEU A 339 8.08 11.08 6.91
N TYR A 340 9.39 11.33 6.80
CA TYR A 340 9.96 12.17 5.75
C TYR A 340 11.29 11.60 5.21
N GLY A 341 11.43 11.48 3.88
CA GLY A 341 12.74 11.15 3.29
C GLY A 341 13.22 9.70 3.46
N ASN A 342 12.42 8.82 4.08
CA ASN A 342 12.73 7.39 4.19
C ASN A 342 12.62 6.71 2.81
N ALA A 343 13.32 5.59 2.60
CA ALA A 343 13.27 4.88 1.32
C ALA A 343 11.91 4.20 1.10
N TRP A 344 11.35 3.63 2.16
CA TRP A 344 9.96 3.17 2.31
C TRP A 344 9.40 3.76 3.61
N GLN A 345 8.08 3.91 3.70
CA GLN A 345 7.48 4.73 4.76
C GLN A 345 6.74 3.90 5.82
N ILE A 346 5.65 3.22 5.45
CA ILE A 346 4.94 2.29 6.36
C ILE A 346 4.73 0.94 5.69
N ASP A 347 5.24 -0.13 6.32
CA ASP A 347 5.08 -1.52 5.88
C ASP A 347 4.10 -2.28 6.80
N ILE A 348 3.04 -2.87 6.24
CA ILE A 348 2.07 -3.72 6.96
C ILE A 348 2.11 -5.13 6.35
N CYS A 349 2.61 -6.10 7.11
CA CYS A 349 3.16 -7.34 6.54
C CYS A 349 2.61 -8.65 7.13
N ASN A 350 2.26 -9.58 6.25
CA ASN A 350 1.92 -10.99 6.53
C ASN A 350 0.67 -11.16 7.42
N ASP A 351 0.70 -11.92 8.52
CA ASP A 351 -0.47 -12.18 9.38
C ASP A 351 -0.79 -11.04 10.36
N ALA A 352 -0.42 -9.80 9.99
CA ALA A 352 -0.73 -8.59 10.73
C ALA A 352 -2.24 -8.31 10.73
N ARG A 353 -2.84 -8.13 11.92
CA ARG A 353 -4.30 -7.96 12.07
C ARG A 353 -4.68 -6.76 12.93
N ASP A 354 -5.84 -6.16 12.67
CA ASP A 354 -6.36 -5.06 13.49
C ASP A 354 -5.33 -3.90 13.56
N ILE A 355 -4.96 -3.39 12.39
CA ILE A 355 -3.90 -2.37 12.21
C ILE A 355 -4.56 -1.06 11.77
N THR A 356 -4.36 0.01 12.55
CA THR A 356 -4.97 1.33 12.29
C THR A 356 -3.88 2.39 12.07
N VAL A 357 -3.90 3.04 10.91
CA VAL A 357 -2.96 4.10 10.51
C VAL A 357 -3.74 5.41 10.33
N MET A 358 -3.59 6.38 11.24
CA MET A 358 -4.37 7.62 11.17
C MET A 358 -3.59 8.90 11.47
N TYR A 359 -3.98 10.02 10.85
CA TYR A 359 -3.44 11.35 11.15
C TYR A 359 -1.94 11.54 10.87
N ASN A 360 -1.27 10.57 10.25
CA ASN A 360 0.16 10.64 9.95
C ASN A 360 0.42 11.56 8.75
N THR A 361 1.58 12.20 8.70
CA THR A 361 2.06 12.95 7.54
C THR A 361 3.27 12.26 6.92
N ILE A 362 3.06 11.71 5.72
CA ILE A 362 4.02 10.90 4.98
C ILE A 362 4.40 11.65 3.71
N SER A 363 5.69 11.94 3.51
CA SER A 363 6.14 12.72 2.35
C SER A 363 7.56 12.43 1.88
N ASN A 364 7.83 12.69 0.59
CA ASN A 364 9.16 12.63 -0.03
C ASN A 364 9.81 11.24 0.12
N THR A 365 9.11 10.18 -0.31
CA THR A 365 9.57 8.78 -0.19
C THR A 365 10.26 8.27 -1.45
N GLY A 366 11.27 7.41 -1.27
CA GLY A 366 11.99 6.74 -2.36
C GLY A 366 11.21 5.62 -3.06
N GLY A 367 10.11 5.17 -2.45
CA GLY A 367 9.21 4.15 -2.97
C GLY A 367 7.75 4.54 -2.76
N ASP A 368 7.01 3.69 -2.07
CA ASP A 368 5.60 3.84 -1.73
C ASP A 368 5.40 4.57 -0.38
N CYS A 369 4.22 5.18 -0.15
CA CYS A 369 3.88 5.80 1.14
C CYS A 369 3.33 4.82 2.18
N ILE A 370 2.54 3.83 1.76
CA ILE A 370 2.10 2.71 2.61
C ILE A 370 2.03 1.45 1.75
N ASP A 371 2.65 0.37 2.24
CA ASP A 371 2.63 -0.96 1.64
C ASP A 371 1.83 -1.92 2.52
N VAL A 372 0.86 -2.64 1.94
CA VAL A 372 0.10 -3.69 2.64
C VAL A 372 0.22 -5.00 1.88
N TYR A 373 1.01 -5.96 2.39
CA TYR A 373 1.39 -7.13 1.58
C TYR A 373 1.71 -8.40 2.39
N SER A 374 2.00 -9.47 1.64
CA SER A 374 2.38 -10.77 2.17
C SER A 374 3.59 -11.31 1.40
N TYR A 375 4.55 -11.87 2.14
CA TYR A 375 5.76 -12.48 1.60
C TYR A 375 5.45 -13.68 0.67
N LYS A 376 4.20 -14.16 0.66
CA LYS A 376 3.63 -15.11 -0.32
C LYS A 376 3.83 -14.67 -1.78
N ILE A 377 4.05 -13.39 -2.05
CA ILE A 377 4.47 -12.84 -3.36
C ILE A 377 5.74 -13.53 -3.87
N TRP A 378 6.76 -13.67 -3.00
CA TRP A 378 8.04 -14.30 -3.34
C TRP A 378 8.11 -15.78 -2.91
N TYR A 379 7.30 -16.17 -1.92
CA TYR A 379 7.27 -17.51 -1.33
C TYR A 379 5.91 -18.24 -1.47
N PRO A 380 5.32 -18.35 -2.69
CA PRO A 380 3.94 -18.84 -2.88
C PRO A 380 3.70 -20.32 -2.55
N SER A 381 4.76 -21.08 -2.22
CA SER A 381 4.66 -22.47 -1.74
C SER A 381 4.52 -22.59 -0.23
N TYR A 382 4.67 -21.49 0.51
CA TYR A 382 4.59 -21.44 1.97
C TYR A 382 3.20 -20.98 2.42
N ASP A 383 2.78 -21.48 3.58
CA ASP A 383 1.54 -21.03 4.20
C ASP A 383 1.82 -19.74 4.98
N ILE A 384 1.80 -18.64 4.24
CA ILE A 384 1.97 -17.28 4.74
C ILE A 384 0.61 -16.57 4.60
N PRO A 385 -0.01 -16.09 5.68
CA PRO A 385 -1.20 -15.25 5.63
C PRO A 385 -0.93 -13.87 5.01
N ALA A 386 -1.96 -13.05 4.89
CA ALA A 386 -1.87 -11.67 4.42
C ALA A 386 -2.70 -10.78 5.36
N PRO A 387 -2.44 -9.45 5.42
CA PRO A 387 -3.03 -8.62 6.46
C PRO A 387 -4.56 -8.61 6.41
N THR A 388 -5.18 -8.52 7.59
CA THR A 388 -6.63 -8.52 7.76
C THR A 388 -7.06 -7.40 8.69
N ASN A 389 -8.22 -6.79 8.44
CA ASN A 389 -8.69 -5.63 9.20
C ASN A 389 -7.63 -4.50 9.31
N VAL A 390 -7.32 -3.89 8.16
CA VAL A 390 -6.36 -2.79 8.03
C VAL A 390 -7.10 -1.51 7.66
N GLU A 391 -7.01 -0.51 8.54
CA GLU A 391 -7.68 0.78 8.47
C GLU A 391 -6.62 1.88 8.26
N ILE A 392 -6.82 2.77 7.28
CA ILE A 392 -5.90 3.84 6.90
C ILE A 392 -6.73 5.10 6.66
N HIS A 393 -6.80 6.05 7.60
CA HIS A 393 -7.72 7.19 7.49
C HIS A 393 -7.11 8.53 7.95
N TYR A 394 -7.52 9.63 7.35
CA TYR A 394 -7.11 11.00 7.74
C TYR A 394 -5.59 11.24 7.71
N ASN A 395 -4.84 10.48 6.91
CA ASN A 395 -3.39 10.68 6.70
C ASN A 395 -3.14 11.64 5.53
N ASN A 396 -1.98 12.31 5.55
CA ASN A 396 -1.42 13.01 4.41
C ASN A 396 -0.42 12.11 3.70
N LEU A 397 -0.74 11.66 2.49
CA LEU A 397 0.09 10.79 1.66
C LEU A 397 0.55 11.62 0.45
N MET A 398 1.83 11.98 0.39
CA MET A 398 2.34 13.02 -0.52
C MET A 398 3.72 12.66 -1.09
N ASP A 399 4.05 13.23 -2.25
CA ASP A 399 5.41 13.21 -2.84
C ASP A 399 6.07 11.80 -2.84
N ALA A 400 5.32 10.79 -3.28
CA ALA A 400 5.81 9.42 -3.46
C ALA A 400 6.57 9.24 -4.78
N THR A 401 7.47 8.25 -4.84
CA THR A 401 8.18 7.88 -6.07
C THR A 401 7.39 6.83 -6.88
N TYR A 402 6.60 5.99 -6.20
CA TYR A 402 5.69 5.02 -6.81
C TYR A 402 4.22 5.37 -6.48
N ASP A 403 3.56 4.65 -5.57
CA ASP A 403 2.16 4.84 -5.17
C ASP A 403 2.02 5.48 -3.77
N GLY A 404 0.84 6.01 -3.49
CA GLY A 404 0.43 6.47 -2.15
C GLY A 404 -0.02 5.32 -1.24
N LEU A 405 -0.60 4.29 -1.83
CA LEU A 405 -0.93 3.02 -1.18
C LEU A 405 -0.83 1.89 -2.19
N TRP A 406 0.02 0.89 -1.90
CA TRP A 406 0.10 -0.34 -2.66
C TRP A 406 -0.38 -1.54 -1.83
N VAL A 407 -1.41 -2.23 -2.32
CA VAL A 407 -1.97 -3.43 -1.70
C VAL A 407 -1.62 -4.66 -2.54
N GLY A 408 -0.78 -5.53 -1.97
CA GLY A 408 -0.21 -6.69 -2.64
C GLY A 408 -1.26 -7.74 -3.08
N PRO A 409 -1.04 -8.49 -4.17
CA PRO A 409 -2.06 -9.34 -4.81
C PRO A 409 -2.48 -10.61 -4.05
N TYR A 410 -2.07 -10.75 -2.78
CA TYR A 410 -2.51 -11.82 -1.87
C TYR A 410 -3.29 -11.30 -0.66
N VAL A 411 -3.42 -9.97 -0.50
CA VAL A 411 -4.34 -9.35 0.46
C VAL A 411 -5.75 -9.45 -0.11
N THR A 412 -6.57 -10.34 0.47
CA THR A 412 -7.94 -10.61 -0.01
C THR A 412 -9.02 -9.84 0.73
N ASP A 413 -8.71 -9.42 1.95
CA ASP A 413 -9.53 -8.46 2.68
C ASP A 413 -9.36 -7.09 2.02
N VAL A 414 -10.40 -6.25 2.06
CA VAL A 414 -10.33 -4.89 1.55
C VAL A 414 -9.62 -4.04 2.59
N VAL A 415 -8.53 -3.38 2.20
CA VAL A 415 -7.89 -2.34 3.03
C VAL A 415 -8.76 -1.09 2.96
N ASP A 416 -9.23 -0.59 4.09
CA ASP A 416 -10.01 0.65 4.07
C ASP A 416 -9.08 1.85 4.13
N ALA A 417 -8.93 2.55 3.00
CA ALA A 417 -8.09 3.73 2.84
C ALA A 417 -8.90 5.00 2.53
N THR A 418 -10.17 5.04 2.95
CA THR A 418 -11.02 6.22 2.86
C THR A 418 -10.54 7.39 3.73
N TYR A 419 -10.98 8.61 3.43
CA TYR A 419 -10.68 9.83 4.20
C TYR A 419 -9.20 10.23 4.29
N ASN A 420 -8.32 9.80 3.37
CA ASN A 420 -6.94 10.32 3.28
C ASN A 420 -6.82 11.50 2.32
N TYR A 421 -5.80 12.36 2.53
CA TYR A 421 -5.36 13.36 1.56
C TYR A 421 -4.19 12.81 0.72
N TRP A 422 -4.36 12.74 -0.59
CA TRP A 422 -3.43 12.07 -1.51
C TRP A 422 -2.45 13.02 -2.21
N GLY A 423 -2.16 14.18 -1.61
CA GLY A 423 -1.28 15.20 -2.21
C GLY A 423 -1.95 16.12 -3.24
N HIS A 424 -3.20 15.85 -3.63
CA HIS A 424 -3.98 16.72 -4.52
C HIS A 424 -5.49 16.66 -4.26
N THR A 425 -6.20 17.76 -4.51
CA THR A 425 -7.65 17.91 -4.29
C THR A 425 -8.50 16.90 -5.07
N SER A 426 -8.01 16.46 -6.23
CA SER A 426 -8.69 15.50 -7.11
C SER A 426 -8.44 14.03 -6.75
N GLY A 427 -7.89 13.77 -5.55
CA GLY A 427 -7.67 12.42 -5.04
C GLY A 427 -6.54 11.66 -5.73
N PRO A 428 -6.39 10.36 -5.38
CA PRO A 428 -5.31 9.52 -5.85
C PRO A 428 -5.53 9.11 -7.30
N TYR A 429 -4.46 8.95 -8.07
CA TYR A 429 -4.58 8.27 -9.36
C TYR A 429 -4.97 6.79 -9.17
N ASN A 430 -6.02 6.34 -9.87
CA ASN A 430 -6.33 4.91 -9.99
C ASN A 430 -6.92 4.63 -11.38
N GLU A 431 -6.33 3.66 -12.11
CA GLU A 431 -6.61 3.41 -13.53
C GLU A 431 -8.08 3.14 -13.91
N THR A 432 -8.90 2.69 -12.95
CA THR A 432 -10.31 2.33 -13.20
C THR A 432 -11.31 3.15 -12.39
N ARG A 433 -10.96 3.56 -11.16
CA ARG A 433 -11.86 4.25 -10.22
C ARG A 433 -11.60 5.75 -10.09
N ASN A 434 -10.39 6.25 -10.42
CA ASN A 434 -10.11 7.69 -10.49
C ASN A 434 -8.98 8.00 -11.52
N PRO A 435 -9.24 7.84 -12.83
CA PRO A 435 -8.20 7.95 -13.86
C PRO A 435 -7.73 9.39 -14.13
N ASP A 436 -8.48 10.40 -13.68
CA ASP A 436 -8.10 11.83 -13.74
C ASP A 436 -7.51 12.34 -12.39
N GLY A 437 -7.29 11.44 -11.43
CA GLY A 437 -6.60 11.72 -10.17
C GLY A 437 -5.16 12.21 -10.40
N GLN A 438 -4.74 13.21 -9.63
CA GLN A 438 -3.42 13.85 -9.74
C GLN A 438 -2.60 13.74 -8.45
N GLY A 439 -3.18 13.14 -7.40
CA GLY A 439 -2.47 12.72 -6.21
C GLY A 439 -1.67 11.43 -6.41
N VAL A 440 -0.88 11.06 -5.41
CA VAL A 440 -0.16 9.77 -5.36
C VAL A 440 -1.15 8.60 -5.47
N SER A 441 -0.77 7.52 -6.14
CA SER A 441 -1.71 6.50 -6.62
C SER A 441 -2.26 5.56 -5.54
N VAL A 442 -3.36 4.87 -5.85
CA VAL A 442 -3.83 3.70 -5.10
C VAL A 442 -3.85 2.47 -6.00
N VAL A 443 -3.15 1.42 -5.61
CA VAL A 443 -3.04 0.16 -6.35
C VAL A 443 -3.46 -1.03 -5.48
N GLY A 444 -4.23 -1.95 -6.06
CA GLY A 444 -4.68 -3.17 -5.38
C GLY A 444 -6.04 -3.04 -4.66
N ASN A 445 -6.25 -3.91 -3.67
CA ASN A 445 -7.55 -4.17 -3.04
C ASN A 445 -7.87 -3.20 -1.88
N ALA A 446 -8.01 -1.91 -2.18
CA ALA A 446 -8.39 -0.88 -1.20
C ALA A 446 -9.66 -0.10 -1.59
N THR A 447 -10.46 0.32 -0.61
CA THR A 447 -11.38 1.47 -0.74
C THR A 447 -10.60 2.76 -0.53
N PHE A 448 -10.90 3.83 -1.27
CA PHE A 448 -10.22 5.13 -1.13
C PHE A 448 -11.15 6.34 -1.36
N THR A 449 -12.46 6.08 -1.41
CA THR A 449 -13.54 7.03 -1.71
C THR A 449 -14.57 6.97 -0.57
N PRO A 450 -14.88 8.08 0.12
CA PRO A 450 -14.39 9.45 -0.12
C PRO A 450 -12.90 9.64 0.23
N TRP A 451 -12.32 10.73 -0.28
CA TRP A 451 -10.98 11.22 0.07
C TRP A 451 -11.05 12.71 0.47
N LEU A 452 -10.03 13.21 1.17
CA LEU A 452 -9.92 14.61 1.55
C LEU A 452 -9.39 15.46 0.40
N ASP A 453 -9.97 16.64 0.19
CA ASP A 453 -9.53 17.62 -0.80
C ASP A 453 -8.33 18.47 -0.31
N SER A 454 -8.04 18.46 1.00
CA SER A 454 -6.96 19.23 1.62
C SER A 454 -6.24 18.44 2.73
N PRO A 455 -5.00 18.82 3.11
CA PRO A 455 -4.23 18.10 4.12
C PRO A 455 -4.88 18.12 5.51
N TYR A 456 -4.90 16.98 6.18
CA TYR A 456 -5.33 16.84 7.57
C TYR A 456 -4.26 17.38 8.56
N PRO A 457 -4.65 17.96 9.71
CA PRO A 457 -5.97 18.47 10.02
C PRO A 457 -6.19 19.82 9.34
N ASP A 458 -7.26 19.97 8.57
CA ASP A 458 -7.67 21.31 8.13
C ASP A 458 -8.27 22.11 9.30
N ASN A 459 -8.36 23.42 9.12
CA ASN A 459 -8.83 24.40 10.08
C ASN A 459 -10.28 24.24 10.57
N ASP A 460 -11.04 23.30 9.99
CA ASP A 460 -12.43 22.92 10.35
C ASP A 460 -12.54 21.44 10.79
N TYR A 461 -11.48 20.91 11.41
CA TYR A 461 -11.37 19.53 11.95
C TYR A 461 -11.48 18.37 10.92
N GLY A 462 -11.50 18.66 9.61
CA GLY A 462 -11.31 17.69 8.52
C GLY A 462 -12.58 17.28 7.76
N TYR A 463 -13.75 17.39 8.37
CA TYR A 463 -15.02 16.95 7.78
C TYR A 463 -15.52 17.85 6.63
N SER A 464 -15.22 19.15 6.66
CA SER A 464 -15.62 20.10 5.60
C SER A 464 -14.86 19.92 4.28
N SER A 465 -13.86 19.05 4.26
CA SER A 465 -12.93 18.79 3.14
C SER A 465 -13.11 17.40 2.52
N GLU A 466 -14.12 16.64 2.93
CA GLU A 466 -14.45 15.36 2.31
C GLU A 466 -15.04 15.53 0.91
N THR A 467 -14.60 14.71 -0.04
CA THR A 467 -15.11 14.77 -1.42
C THR A 467 -16.60 14.44 -1.46
N GLY A 468 -17.42 15.46 -1.73
CA GLY A 468 -18.87 15.37 -1.80
C GLY A 468 -19.59 16.05 -0.63
N VAL A 469 -18.91 16.47 0.44
CA VAL A 469 -19.55 17.25 1.51
C VAL A 469 -19.88 18.67 1.02
N ILE A 470 -21.12 19.08 1.29
CA ILE A 470 -21.65 20.42 0.96
C ILE A 470 -22.18 21.17 2.19
N GLY A 471 -22.34 20.48 3.33
CA GLY A 471 -22.77 21.07 4.60
C GLY A 471 -22.11 20.39 5.80
N TYR A 472 -21.71 21.20 6.79
CA TYR A 472 -21.22 20.76 8.09
C TYR A 472 -21.81 21.64 9.20
N TYR A 473 -22.29 21.03 10.29
CA TYR A 473 -22.87 21.74 11.44
C TYR A 473 -22.67 20.96 12.75
N GLU A 474 -22.14 21.62 13.77
CA GLU A 474 -22.00 21.10 15.14
C GLU A 474 -22.93 21.84 16.12
N GLU A 475 -23.50 21.13 17.11
CA GLU A 475 -24.18 21.76 18.26
C GLU A 475 -23.95 21.00 19.59
N ASP A 476 -23.70 21.77 20.66
CA ASP A 476 -23.55 21.28 22.03
C ASP A 476 -24.88 20.75 22.62
N VAL A 477 -24.92 19.50 23.06
CA VAL A 477 -26.06 18.86 23.76
C VAL A 477 -25.82 18.80 25.28
N PRO A 478 -26.57 19.59 26.10
CA PRO A 478 -26.36 19.61 27.55
C PRO A 478 -26.89 18.38 28.28
N ALA A 479 -26.08 17.87 29.22
CA ALA A 479 -26.38 16.69 30.04
C ALA A 479 -27.77 16.72 30.70
N GLY A 480 -28.53 15.64 30.48
CA GLY A 480 -29.87 15.41 31.04
C GLY A 480 -30.99 16.25 30.43
N THR A 481 -30.72 16.93 29.30
CA THR A 481 -31.69 17.76 28.59
C THR A 481 -32.02 17.17 27.22
N MET A 482 -33.32 17.05 26.97
CA MET A 482 -33.88 16.73 25.65
C MET A 482 -33.64 17.91 24.71
N THR A 483 -32.74 17.74 23.74
CA THR A 483 -32.23 18.78 22.84
C THR A 483 -32.49 18.37 21.39
N THR A 484 -32.86 19.33 20.55
CA THR A 484 -33.08 19.15 19.11
C THR A 484 -32.08 20.01 18.36
N VAL A 485 -31.29 19.37 17.48
CA VAL A 485 -30.27 19.99 16.62
C VAL A 485 -30.84 20.00 15.19
N GLU A 486 -30.74 21.12 14.46
CA GLU A 486 -31.40 21.32 13.16
C GLU A 486 -30.47 21.97 12.13
N ALA A 487 -30.15 21.28 11.04
CA ALA A 487 -29.33 21.78 9.93
C ALA A 487 -29.63 21.03 8.61
N PHE A 488 -29.42 21.69 7.47
CA PHE A 488 -29.47 21.05 6.13
C PHE A 488 -30.78 20.30 5.79
N ASP A 489 -31.92 20.82 6.24
CA ASP A 489 -33.24 20.15 6.19
C ASP A 489 -33.31 18.81 6.96
N CYS A 490 -32.32 18.52 7.80
CA CYS A 490 -32.30 17.43 8.78
C CYS A 490 -32.49 17.97 10.21
N SER A 491 -33.04 17.14 11.09
CA SER A 491 -33.24 17.46 12.50
C SER A 491 -33.15 16.22 13.38
N ILE A 492 -32.46 16.34 14.51
CA ILE A 492 -32.09 15.23 15.40
C ILE A 492 -32.50 15.57 16.81
N SER A 493 -33.27 14.69 17.45
CA SER A 493 -33.84 14.88 18.78
C SER A 493 -33.34 13.79 19.74
N LEU A 494 -32.44 14.17 20.65
CA LEU A 494 -31.76 13.28 21.59
C LEU A 494 -31.69 13.82 23.04
N ASN A 495 -31.34 12.94 23.97
CA ASN A 495 -31.04 13.28 25.37
C ASN A 495 -29.79 12.52 25.83
N SER A 496 -28.67 13.21 26.04
CA SER A 496 -27.44 12.61 26.56
C SER A 496 -27.38 12.67 28.09
N SER A 497 -26.80 11.66 28.72
CA SER A 497 -26.57 11.62 30.17
C SER A 497 -25.31 12.40 30.61
N VAL A 498 -24.47 12.81 29.66
CA VAL A 498 -23.29 13.67 29.84
C VAL A 498 -23.37 14.84 28.84
N TYR A 499 -22.36 15.71 28.83
CA TYR A 499 -22.20 16.70 27.76
C TYR A 499 -21.78 15.96 26.48
N ASN A 500 -22.41 16.25 25.35
CA ASN A 500 -22.05 15.70 24.03
C ASN A 500 -22.01 16.82 23.01
N THR A 501 -21.22 16.65 21.95
CA THR A 501 -21.44 17.34 20.68
C THR A 501 -22.30 16.45 19.77
N VAL A 502 -23.01 17.05 18.83
CA VAL A 502 -23.67 16.35 17.71
C VAL A 502 -23.29 17.06 16.42
N THR A 503 -22.79 16.28 15.46
CA THR A 503 -22.39 16.74 14.13
C THR A 503 -23.42 16.28 13.10
N ILE A 504 -23.79 17.16 12.18
CA ILE A 504 -24.57 16.85 10.98
C ILE A 504 -23.72 17.21 9.76
N ILE A 505 -23.46 16.22 8.91
CA ILE A 505 -22.77 16.38 7.63
C ILE A 505 -23.81 16.19 6.51
N GLU A 506 -23.79 17.01 5.46
CA GLU A 506 -24.64 16.88 4.25
C GLU A 506 -23.76 16.63 3.02
N TYR A 507 -24.11 15.63 2.21
CA TYR A 507 -23.39 15.24 0.99
C TYR A 507 -24.19 15.53 -0.30
N GLU A 508 -23.50 15.95 -1.37
CA GLU A 508 -24.06 16.24 -2.71
C GLU A 508 -24.67 15.01 -3.40
N GLY A 509 -24.16 13.82 -3.04
CA GLY A 509 -24.62 12.53 -3.53
C GLY A 509 -24.49 11.46 -2.45
N ASN A 510 -24.77 10.21 -2.82
CA ASN A 510 -24.60 9.05 -1.95
C ASN A 510 -23.13 8.94 -1.48
N PRO A 511 -22.84 9.03 -0.16
CA PRO A 511 -21.48 8.89 0.36
C PRO A 511 -21.00 7.43 0.41
N GLU A 512 -21.93 6.48 0.24
CA GLU A 512 -21.73 5.03 0.45
C GLU A 512 -21.99 4.23 -0.84
N GLY A 513 -22.02 2.90 -0.75
CA GLY A 513 -22.23 2.00 -1.89
C GLY A 513 -23.63 2.09 -2.53
N GLU A 514 -23.79 1.38 -3.66
CA GLU A 514 -25.04 1.34 -4.44
C GLU A 514 -26.24 0.85 -3.62
N ILE A 515 -27.44 1.35 -3.94
CA ILE A 515 -28.69 0.84 -3.38
C ILE A 515 -29.13 -0.39 -4.17
N THR A 516 -29.10 -1.58 -3.57
CA THR A 516 -29.53 -2.84 -4.22
C THR A 516 -30.97 -3.24 -3.86
N SER A 517 -31.59 -2.52 -2.92
CA SER A 517 -32.93 -2.81 -2.40
C SER A 517 -34.10 -2.45 -3.33
N GLY A 518 -33.84 -1.88 -4.52
CA GLY A 518 -34.87 -1.40 -5.45
C GLY A 518 -35.51 -0.08 -5.01
N LEU A 519 -34.77 0.71 -4.22
CA LEU A 519 -35.13 2.05 -3.79
C LEU A 519 -34.14 3.06 -4.37
N MET A 520 -34.55 4.33 -4.44
CA MET A 520 -33.70 5.45 -4.85
C MET A 520 -33.75 6.60 -3.83
N GLY A 521 -32.64 7.32 -3.70
CA GLY A 521 -32.55 8.50 -2.83
C GLY A 521 -33.13 9.75 -3.49
N ILE A 522 -33.83 10.59 -2.72
CA ILE A 522 -34.43 11.85 -3.23
C ILE A 522 -33.46 13.05 -3.23
N GLY A 523 -32.15 12.80 -3.40
CA GLY A 523 -31.13 13.86 -3.51
C GLY A 523 -30.73 14.53 -2.19
N LYS A 524 -30.86 13.84 -1.06
CA LYS A 524 -30.43 14.29 0.27
C LYS A 524 -29.71 13.15 0.99
N TRP A 525 -28.55 13.43 1.58
CA TRP A 525 -27.67 12.41 2.16
C TRP A 525 -26.94 13.02 3.35
N TYR A 526 -26.88 12.31 4.47
CA TYR A 526 -26.28 12.82 5.70
C TYR A 526 -25.46 11.78 6.41
N ASP A 527 -24.40 12.19 7.10
CA ASP A 527 -23.85 11.45 8.23
C ASP A 527 -24.09 12.23 9.53
N ILE A 528 -24.18 11.50 10.64
CA ILE A 528 -24.50 12.04 11.95
C ILE A 528 -23.59 11.39 12.99
N GLN A 529 -22.78 12.21 13.66
CA GLN A 529 -21.79 11.75 14.62
C GLN A 529 -22.06 12.33 16.01
N ILE A 530 -21.70 11.58 17.05
CA ILE A 530 -21.93 11.94 18.46
C ILE A 530 -20.74 11.45 19.31
N ASP A 531 -19.94 12.36 19.87
CA ASP A 531 -18.68 12.07 20.61
C ASP A 531 -18.80 10.92 21.63
N ASN A 532 -19.98 10.77 22.24
CA ASN A 532 -20.26 9.74 23.22
C ASN A 532 -21.68 9.20 23.05
N GLU A 533 -21.91 8.40 22.01
CA GLU A 533 -23.13 7.59 21.83
C GLU A 533 -23.49 6.74 23.06
N SER A 534 -22.48 6.26 23.82
CA SER A 534 -22.71 5.41 25.00
C SER A 534 -23.46 6.14 26.13
N ALA A 535 -23.48 7.48 26.10
CA ALA A 535 -24.21 8.32 27.03
C ALA A 535 -25.63 8.68 26.58
N VAL A 536 -26.00 8.40 25.32
CA VAL A 536 -27.28 8.78 24.69
C VAL A 536 -28.45 7.87 25.13
N GLN A 537 -29.64 8.45 25.30
CA GLN A 537 -30.86 7.70 25.57
C GLN A 537 -31.58 7.30 24.28
N TRP A 538 -31.30 6.08 23.80
CA TRP A 538 -31.91 5.49 22.61
C TRP A 538 -33.36 4.98 22.84
N PRO A 539 -34.25 5.03 21.83
CA PRO A 539 -34.01 5.60 20.50
C PRO A 539 -34.00 7.13 20.52
N ILE A 540 -33.22 7.72 19.61
CA ILE A 540 -33.35 9.13 19.24
C ILE A 540 -34.29 9.25 18.04
N ASN A 541 -34.89 10.42 17.84
CA ASN A 541 -35.73 10.68 16.66
C ASN A 541 -34.96 11.54 15.65
N ILE A 542 -35.05 11.16 14.38
CA ILE A 542 -34.50 11.91 13.25
C ILE A 542 -35.66 12.28 12.32
N THR A 543 -35.63 13.48 11.74
CA THR A 543 -36.61 13.96 10.76
C THR A 543 -35.90 14.72 9.64
N ILE A 544 -36.13 14.32 8.38
CA ILE A 544 -35.60 14.95 7.17
C ILE A 544 -36.77 15.55 6.37
N TYR A 545 -36.72 16.84 6.10
CA TYR A 545 -37.75 17.60 5.40
C TYR A 545 -37.54 17.56 3.87
N TYR A 546 -38.63 17.65 3.09
CA TYR A 546 -38.58 17.69 1.63
C TYR A 546 -39.49 18.76 1.01
N THR A 547 -39.03 19.30 -0.12
CA THR A 547 -39.74 20.26 -0.96
C THR A 547 -40.25 19.60 -2.23
N GLN A 548 -41.13 20.31 -2.96
CA GLN A 548 -41.52 19.89 -4.31
C GLN A 548 -40.32 19.86 -5.29
N ALA A 549 -39.25 20.62 -5.04
CA ALA A 549 -38.09 20.64 -5.92
C ALA A 549 -37.25 19.35 -5.81
N ASP A 550 -37.17 18.75 -4.62
CA ASP A 550 -36.49 17.48 -4.39
C ASP A 550 -37.25 16.35 -5.10
N LEU A 551 -38.58 16.31 -4.91
CA LEU A 551 -39.47 15.37 -5.62
C LEU A 551 -39.41 15.53 -7.15
N ASP A 552 -39.48 16.77 -7.66
CA ASP A 552 -39.41 17.07 -9.10
C ASP A 552 -38.03 16.68 -9.70
N SER A 553 -36.95 16.75 -8.92
CA SER A 553 -35.58 16.41 -9.36
C SER A 553 -35.32 14.91 -9.33
N ALA A 554 -35.84 14.22 -8.30
CA ALA A 554 -35.84 12.77 -8.19
C ALA A 554 -36.85 12.10 -9.16
N GLY A 555 -37.85 12.83 -9.65
CA GLY A 555 -38.87 12.33 -10.58
C GLY A 555 -40.02 11.56 -9.92
N VAL A 556 -40.15 11.63 -8.60
CA VAL A 556 -41.06 10.84 -7.76
C VAL A 556 -42.21 11.68 -7.17
N THR A 557 -43.15 11.04 -6.47
CA THR A 557 -44.23 11.69 -5.73
C THR A 557 -44.24 11.28 -4.26
N GLU A 558 -45.02 11.99 -3.44
CA GLU A 558 -45.21 11.66 -2.03
C GLU A 558 -45.76 10.25 -1.74
N ASN A 559 -46.32 9.56 -2.75
CA ASN A 559 -46.83 8.19 -2.59
C ASN A 559 -45.73 7.14 -2.68
N ASP A 560 -44.59 7.51 -3.25
CA ASP A 560 -43.48 6.61 -3.61
C ASP A 560 -42.39 6.64 -2.51
N LEU A 561 -42.33 7.72 -1.73
CA LEU A 561 -41.53 7.86 -0.51
C LEU A 561 -41.80 6.73 0.50
N GLN A 562 -40.75 6.08 1.00
CA GLN A 562 -40.87 4.96 1.95
C GLN A 562 -40.52 5.36 3.40
N GLY A 563 -39.43 6.09 3.59
CA GLY A 563 -38.92 6.47 4.90
C GLY A 563 -37.44 6.85 4.87
N ILE A 564 -36.82 6.89 6.04
CA ILE A 564 -35.36 7.05 6.18
C ILE A 564 -34.71 5.66 6.20
N SER A 565 -33.69 5.48 5.37
CA SER A 565 -32.78 4.33 5.39
C SER A 565 -31.44 4.70 6.01
N TYR A 566 -30.68 3.69 6.40
CA TYR A 566 -29.30 3.77 6.88
C TYR A 566 -28.40 2.86 6.06
N TRP A 567 -27.11 3.16 6.01
CA TRP A 567 -26.12 2.26 5.43
C TRP A 567 -25.77 1.11 6.38
N ASP A 568 -25.95 -0.14 5.93
CA ASP A 568 -25.56 -1.34 6.67
C ASP A 568 -24.25 -1.91 6.12
N GLY A 569 -23.11 -1.38 6.62
CA GLY A 569 -21.77 -1.78 6.17
C GLY A 569 -21.41 -3.26 6.36
N VAL A 570 -22.21 -4.04 7.11
CA VAL A 570 -22.04 -5.51 7.22
C VAL A 570 -22.66 -6.24 6.02
N ILE A 571 -23.63 -5.61 5.34
CA ILE A 571 -24.33 -6.13 4.16
C ILE A 571 -23.81 -5.45 2.88
N GLY A 572 -23.41 -4.17 2.96
CA GLY A 572 -23.05 -3.34 1.82
C GLY A 572 -24.26 -2.85 1.02
N ASP A 573 -25.35 -2.49 1.71
CA ASP A 573 -26.57 -1.95 1.10
C ASP A 573 -27.30 -0.98 2.05
N TRP A 574 -28.18 -0.15 1.47
CA TRP A 574 -29.04 0.80 2.15
C TRP A 574 -30.32 0.14 2.66
N VAL A 575 -30.50 0.12 3.98
CA VAL A 575 -31.59 -0.59 4.68
C VAL A 575 -32.57 0.39 5.33
N LEU A 576 -33.87 0.22 5.04
CA LEU A 576 -34.93 1.05 5.62
C LEU A 576 -35.06 0.82 7.14
N PHE A 577 -35.12 1.89 7.95
CA PHE A 577 -35.30 1.77 9.39
C PHE A 577 -36.61 1.07 9.77
N ASN A 578 -36.58 0.21 10.79
CA ASN A 578 -37.75 -0.58 11.22
C ASN A 578 -38.87 0.24 11.89
N ASP A 579 -38.61 1.48 12.28
CA ASP A 579 -39.60 2.42 12.86
C ASP A 579 -39.45 3.80 12.19
N THR A 580 -39.86 3.86 10.92
CA THR A 580 -39.82 5.05 10.06
C THR A 580 -41.17 5.30 9.38
N GLY A 581 -41.34 6.47 8.78
CA GLY A 581 -42.43 6.74 7.84
C GLY A 581 -42.40 8.16 7.27
N VAL A 582 -43.44 8.49 6.52
CA VAL A 582 -43.60 9.75 5.79
C VAL A 582 -44.77 10.56 6.36
N ASN A 583 -44.63 11.88 6.39
CA ASN A 583 -45.67 12.83 6.77
C ASN A 583 -45.89 13.87 5.64
N THR A 584 -46.94 13.66 4.86
CA THR A 584 -47.34 14.46 3.68
C THR A 584 -48.23 15.66 4.05
N ASN A 585 -47.88 16.35 5.14
CA ASN A 585 -48.53 17.59 5.55
C ASN A 585 -47.50 18.72 5.53
N ASN A 586 -47.77 19.80 4.80
CA ASN A 586 -46.89 20.95 4.72
C ASN A 586 -46.53 21.49 6.12
N VAL A 587 -45.23 21.57 6.42
CA VAL A 587 -44.68 22.10 7.67
C VAL A 587 -43.61 23.15 7.34
N ASP A 588 -43.77 24.34 7.91
CA ASP A 588 -42.84 25.48 7.95
C ASP A 588 -42.13 25.95 6.65
N GLY A 589 -42.53 25.42 5.50
CA GLY A 589 -42.03 25.77 4.15
C GLY A 589 -41.92 24.57 3.21
N TYR A 590 -41.82 23.37 3.79
CA TYR A 590 -41.70 22.08 3.12
C TYR A 590 -43.06 21.51 2.71
N GLU A 591 -43.07 20.56 1.77
CA GLU A 591 -44.28 19.80 1.43
C GLU A 591 -44.56 18.72 2.49
N GLY A 592 -43.51 18.14 3.06
CA GLY A 592 -43.62 17.21 4.18
C GLY A 592 -42.26 16.86 4.80
N PHE A 593 -42.22 15.75 5.53
CA PHE A 593 -40.98 15.17 6.04
C PHE A 593 -41.04 13.64 6.16
N LEU A 594 -39.87 13.01 6.15
CA LEU A 594 -39.66 11.61 6.53
C LEU A 594 -39.07 11.59 7.94
N TRP A 595 -39.41 10.60 8.75
CA TRP A 595 -38.96 10.50 10.14
C TRP A 595 -38.54 9.07 10.47
N ALA A 596 -37.62 8.90 11.42
CA ALA A 596 -37.27 7.59 11.98
C ALA A 596 -36.97 7.69 13.49
N ASN A 597 -37.24 6.60 14.21
CA ASN A 597 -36.68 6.37 15.53
C ASN A 597 -35.55 5.34 15.38
N VAL A 598 -34.34 5.71 15.80
CA VAL A 598 -33.11 4.96 15.47
C VAL A 598 -32.37 4.53 16.73
N TRP A 599 -31.52 3.49 16.63
CA TRP A 599 -30.80 2.86 17.76
C TRP A 599 -29.28 2.76 17.59
N HIS A 600 -28.77 3.33 16.50
CA HIS A 600 -27.38 3.45 16.08
C HIS A 600 -27.32 4.58 15.04
N LEU A 601 -26.12 4.98 14.64
CA LEU A 601 -25.88 5.89 13.54
C LEU A 601 -24.88 5.28 12.55
N THR A 602 -25.15 5.54 11.28
CA THR A 602 -24.35 5.38 10.06
C THR A 602 -24.94 6.38 9.06
N PRO A 603 -24.36 6.62 7.87
CA PRO A 603 -24.97 7.52 6.90
C PRO A 603 -26.44 7.19 6.61
N ILE A 604 -27.29 8.23 6.55
CA ILE A 604 -28.74 8.15 6.39
C ILE A 604 -29.23 8.89 5.14
N ALA A 605 -30.33 8.39 4.56
CA ALA A 605 -30.96 8.97 3.39
C ALA A 605 -32.49 8.78 3.39
N PRO A 606 -33.28 9.75 2.93
CA PRO A 606 -34.68 9.57 2.61
C PRO A 606 -34.83 8.84 1.27
N LEU A 607 -35.38 7.63 1.29
CA LEU A 607 -35.54 6.78 0.09
C LEU A 607 -37.00 6.63 -0.38
N SER A 608 -37.15 6.32 -1.66
CA SER A 608 -38.42 6.12 -2.37
C SER A 608 -38.37 4.91 -3.31
N GLU A 609 -39.54 4.39 -3.71
CA GLU A 609 -39.66 3.37 -4.76
C GLU A 609 -39.09 3.89 -6.09
N ASP A 610 -38.08 3.20 -6.64
CA ASP A 610 -37.56 3.54 -7.97
C ASP A 610 -38.60 3.18 -9.06
N ASN A 611 -38.93 4.18 -9.86
CA ASN A 611 -39.86 4.10 -11.00
C ASN A 611 -39.21 4.57 -12.31
N THR A 612 -37.88 4.74 -12.32
CA THR A 612 -37.05 5.22 -13.42
C THR A 612 -36.23 4.08 -14.02
N PRO A 613 -36.11 3.98 -15.36
CA PRO A 613 -35.22 3.01 -15.99
C PRO A 613 -33.84 3.63 -16.32
N PRO A 614 -32.73 2.87 -16.16
CA PRO A 614 -31.37 3.37 -16.34
C PRO A 614 -31.09 4.03 -17.69
N GLU A 615 -30.19 5.02 -17.72
CA GLU A 615 -29.68 5.58 -18.97
C GLU A 615 -28.31 5.00 -19.36
N THR A 616 -28.25 4.11 -20.36
CA THR A 616 -26.96 3.64 -20.90
C THR A 616 -26.39 4.53 -22.00
N THR A 617 -25.11 4.88 -21.85
CA THR A 617 -24.22 5.49 -22.84
C THR A 617 -23.23 4.46 -23.39
N LYS A 618 -22.91 4.55 -24.70
CA LYS A 618 -21.94 3.67 -25.38
C LYS A 618 -20.72 4.46 -25.85
N ILE A 619 -19.54 4.06 -25.39
CA ILE A 619 -18.24 4.63 -25.75
C ILE A 619 -17.51 3.69 -26.71
N VAL A 620 -16.71 4.27 -27.62
CA VAL A 620 -15.87 3.54 -28.59
C VAL A 620 -14.42 3.98 -28.40
N GLY A 621 -13.56 3.04 -28.02
CA GLY A 621 -12.15 3.28 -27.71
C GLY A 621 -11.26 3.49 -28.93
N GLU A 622 -10.03 2.99 -28.84
CA GLU A 622 -9.02 3.00 -29.90
C GLU A 622 -8.61 1.55 -30.26
N PRO A 623 -8.15 1.28 -31.50
CA PRO A 623 -7.94 2.24 -32.59
C PRO A 623 -9.24 2.61 -33.31
N LYS A 624 -9.40 3.88 -33.70
CA LYS A 624 -10.42 4.33 -34.65
C LYS A 624 -9.86 5.27 -35.71
N TYR A 625 -10.29 5.08 -36.95
CA TYR A 625 -9.84 5.85 -38.11
C TYR A 625 -11.01 6.62 -38.73
N THR A 626 -10.89 7.94 -38.89
CA THR A 626 -11.92 8.75 -39.55
C THR A 626 -11.46 9.20 -40.93
N ARG A 627 -12.14 8.69 -41.96
CA ARG A 627 -11.89 8.99 -43.37
C ARG A 627 -12.11 10.47 -43.70
N PRO A 628 -11.49 10.99 -44.78
CA PRO A 628 -11.74 12.34 -45.28
C PRO A 628 -13.19 12.64 -45.72
N ASP A 629 -14.04 11.62 -45.85
CA ASP A 629 -15.49 11.75 -46.12
C ASP A 629 -16.34 11.90 -44.83
N GLY A 630 -15.73 11.78 -43.65
CA GLY A 630 -16.37 11.85 -42.34
C GLY A 630 -16.80 10.48 -41.76
N THR A 631 -16.56 9.38 -42.47
CA THR A 631 -16.86 8.03 -41.96
C THR A 631 -15.79 7.59 -40.97
N THR A 632 -16.18 7.31 -39.72
CA THR A 632 -15.33 6.61 -38.75
C THR A 632 -15.42 5.10 -38.94
N LEU A 633 -14.27 4.44 -38.90
CA LEU A 633 -14.09 2.99 -38.79
C LEU A 633 -13.40 2.63 -37.48
N ILE A 634 -13.60 1.38 -37.06
CA ILE A 634 -12.92 0.73 -35.94
C ILE A 634 -12.29 -0.59 -36.38
N SER A 635 -11.29 -1.07 -35.63
CA SER A 635 -10.78 -2.44 -35.76
C SER A 635 -11.80 -3.44 -35.19
N GLY A 636 -11.65 -4.72 -35.53
CA GLY A 636 -12.29 -5.81 -34.79
C GLY A 636 -11.93 -5.79 -33.31
N ASP A 637 -10.71 -5.37 -32.97
CA ASP A 637 -10.16 -5.36 -31.60
C ASP A 637 -10.43 -4.06 -30.82
N THR A 638 -11.07 -3.06 -31.41
CA THR A 638 -11.42 -1.81 -30.72
C THR A 638 -12.42 -2.06 -29.59
N PRO A 639 -12.15 -1.65 -28.34
CA PRO A 639 -13.03 -1.90 -27.22
C PRO A 639 -14.24 -0.97 -27.25
N ILE A 640 -15.39 -1.53 -26.91
CA ILE A 640 -16.68 -0.87 -26.75
C ILE A 640 -17.04 -0.98 -25.27
N THR A 641 -17.27 0.18 -24.65
CA THR A 641 -17.63 0.30 -23.23
C THR A 641 -19.08 0.74 -23.15
N LEU A 642 -19.86 0.12 -22.28
CA LEU A 642 -21.18 0.59 -21.86
C LEU A 642 -21.03 1.18 -20.45
N ILE A 643 -21.63 2.33 -20.24
CA ILE A 643 -21.78 2.97 -18.92
C ILE A 643 -23.27 3.21 -18.75
N ALA A 644 -23.88 2.60 -17.74
CA ALA A 644 -25.28 2.78 -17.39
C ALA A 644 -25.35 3.48 -16.03
N THR A 645 -26.29 4.41 -15.90
CA THR A 645 -26.49 5.19 -14.66
C THR A 645 -27.97 5.24 -14.32
N ASP A 646 -28.30 5.03 -13.05
CA ASP A 646 -29.64 5.24 -12.49
C ASP A 646 -29.53 5.67 -11.01
N ASN A 647 -30.57 6.33 -10.49
CA ASN A 647 -30.65 6.76 -9.10
C ASN A 647 -31.04 5.60 -8.14
N GLY A 648 -31.63 4.52 -8.66
CA GLY A 648 -31.95 3.27 -7.96
C GLY A 648 -30.92 2.14 -8.15
N GLY A 649 -29.74 2.46 -8.68
CA GLY A 649 -28.66 1.49 -8.98
C GLY A 649 -28.90 0.67 -10.24
N VAL A 650 -27.83 0.14 -10.85
CA VAL A 650 -27.93 -0.64 -12.12
C VAL A 650 -27.59 -2.10 -11.90
N ASN A 651 -28.61 -2.94 -11.91
CA ASN A 651 -28.53 -4.37 -11.66
C ASN A 651 -27.93 -5.17 -12.84
N HIS A 652 -28.37 -4.90 -14.07
CA HIS A 652 -27.85 -5.57 -15.27
C HIS A 652 -27.82 -4.66 -16.50
N THR A 653 -26.70 -4.69 -17.24
CA THR A 653 -26.58 -4.11 -18.59
C THR A 653 -26.50 -5.22 -19.63
N TYR A 654 -27.22 -5.11 -20.75
CA TYR A 654 -27.25 -6.11 -21.82
C TYR A 654 -26.95 -5.52 -23.21
N TYR A 655 -26.30 -6.31 -24.07
CA TYR A 655 -26.04 -5.95 -25.46
C TYR A 655 -26.20 -7.12 -26.44
N MET A 656 -26.38 -6.80 -27.72
CA MET A 656 -26.50 -7.76 -28.81
C MET A 656 -25.89 -7.16 -30.06
N ILE A 657 -24.99 -7.89 -30.71
CA ILE A 657 -24.34 -7.43 -31.94
C ILE A 657 -24.90 -8.18 -33.15
N LYS A 658 -25.15 -7.45 -34.24
CA LYS A 658 -25.56 -7.99 -35.53
C LYS A 658 -24.61 -7.50 -36.63
N TRP A 659 -24.36 -8.36 -37.60
CA TRP A 659 -23.61 -8.06 -38.83
C TRP A 659 -24.55 -8.03 -40.03
N TYR A 660 -24.38 -7.08 -40.94
CA TYR A 660 -25.20 -7.00 -42.15
C TYR A 660 -24.58 -7.83 -43.29
N ASN A 661 -25.24 -8.93 -43.65
CA ASN A 661 -24.79 -9.78 -44.75
C ASN A 661 -25.15 -9.14 -46.09
N HIS A 662 -24.20 -8.41 -46.69
CA HIS A 662 -24.36 -7.79 -48.02
C HIS A 662 -24.67 -8.77 -49.16
N THR A 663 -24.41 -10.08 -49.01
CA THR A 663 -24.73 -11.11 -50.01
C THR A 663 -26.17 -11.63 -49.87
N ALA A 664 -26.68 -11.73 -48.64
CA ALA A 664 -28.05 -12.16 -48.36
C ALA A 664 -29.07 -11.00 -48.38
N GLY A 665 -28.63 -9.79 -48.01
CA GLY A 665 -29.50 -8.62 -47.80
C GLY A 665 -30.17 -8.58 -46.42
N GLU A 666 -29.63 -9.31 -45.43
CA GLU A 666 -30.25 -9.55 -44.12
C GLU A 666 -29.24 -9.32 -42.98
N TRP A 667 -29.76 -9.05 -41.77
CA TRP A 667 -28.96 -8.92 -40.55
C TRP A 667 -28.82 -10.28 -39.85
N GLU A 668 -27.58 -10.73 -39.65
CA GLU A 668 -27.25 -11.93 -38.87
C GLU A 668 -26.88 -11.51 -37.44
N VAL A 669 -27.45 -12.16 -36.42
CA VAL A 669 -26.96 -12.01 -35.03
C VAL A 669 -25.65 -12.77 -34.91
N ILE A 670 -24.64 -12.14 -34.30
CA ILE A 670 -23.30 -12.74 -34.10
C ILE A 670 -23.00 -13.05 -32.63
N THR A 671 -23.70 -12.41 -31.69
CA THR A 671 -23.80 -12.84 -30.29
C THR A 671 -24.82 -13.96 -30.15
N ASP A 672 -24.79 -14.74 -29.05
CA ASP A 672 -25.82 -15.76 -28.75
C ASP A 672 -27.10 -15.11 -28.17
N GLY A 673 -27.71 -14.23 -28.97
CA GLY A 673 -28.81 -13.36 -28.52
C GLY A 673 -28.31 -12.14 -27.75
N TRP A 674 -28.93 -11.87 -26.60
CA TRP A 674 -28.52 -10.83 -25.66
C TRP A 674 -27.44 -11.38 -24.71
N VAL A 675 -26.35 -10.64 -24.57
CA VAL A 675 -25.19 -10.94 -23.74
C VAL A 675 -25.15 -9.91 -22.62
N GLU A 676 -24.84 -10.36 -21.41
CA GLU A 676 -24.65 -9.49 -20.25
C GLU A 676 -23.31 -8.76 -20.33
N TYR A 677 -23.30 -7.47 -20.01
CA TYR A 677 -22.12 -6.63 -20.05
C TYR A 677 -21.40 -6.70 -18.70
N THR A 678 -20.24 -7.38 -18.69
CA THR A 678 -19.37 -7.55 -17.52
C THR A 678 -18.03 -6.81 -17.68
N GLY A 679 -17.99 -5.78 -18.53
CA GLY A 679 -16.78 -5.04 -18.89
C GLY A 679 -16.62 -4.82 -20.41
N PRO A 680 -15.61 -4.02 -20.82
CA PRO A 680 -15.42 -3.63 -22.22
C PRO A 680 -15.26 -4.82 -23.17
N PHE A 681 -15.89 -4.74 -24.34
CA PHE A 681 -15.99 -5.85 -25.30
C PHE A 681 -15.56 -5.44 -26.71
N THR A 682 -14.99 -6.37 -27.49
CA THR A 682 -14.61 -6.13 -28.89
C THR A 682 -15.59 -6.82 -29.86
N ILE A 683 -15.48 -6.56 -31.17
CA ILE A 683 -16.29 -7.23 -32.20
C ILE A 683 -15.58 -8.51 -32.70
N GLY A 684 -14.26 -8.47 -32.82
CA GLY A 684 -13.39 -9.55 -33.30
C GLY A 684 -13.53 -10.84 -32.50
N GLN A 685 -13.78 -10.75 -31.18
CA GLN A 685 -14.01 -11.93 -30.33
C GLN A 685 -15.21 -12.79 -30.77
N TYR A 686 -16.23 -12.18 -31.39
CA TYR A 686 -17.42 -12.89 -31.84
C TYR A 686 -17.27 -13.42 -33.28
N HIS A 687 -16.57 -12.69 -34.14
CA HIS A 687 -16.32 -13.08 -35.53
C HIS A 687 -15.30 -12.16 -36.23
N SER A 688 -14.70 -12.66 -37.30
CA SER A 688 -13.75 -11.94 -38.16
C SER A 688 -14.35 -11.29 -39.42
N LYS A 689 -15.67 -11.01 -39.46
CA LYS A 689 -16.27 -10.36 -40.64
C LYS A 689 -16.18 -8.84 -40.51
N SER A 690 -15.65 -8.17 -41.51
CA SER A 690 -15.62 -6.71 -41.62
C SER A 690 -16.99 -6.11 -42.01
N CYS A 691 -17.00 -4.78 -42.19
CA CYS A 691 -18.11 -3.95 -42.65
C CYS A 691 -19.17 -3.63 -41.59
N LEU A 692 -20.44 -3.52 -42.00
CA LEU A 692 -21.48 -2.86 -41.22
C LEU A 692 -22.02 -3.73 -40.08
N HIS A 693 -21.91 -3.19 -38.87
CA HIS A 693 -22.42 -3.78 -37.63
C HIS A 693 -23.54 -2.94 -37.03
N ASN A 694 -24.35 -3.56 -36.19
CA ASN A 694 -25.33 -2.90 -35.32
C ASN A 694 -25.15 -3.42 -33.91
N ILE A 695 -24.84 -2.52 -32.98
CA ILE A 695 -24.76 -2.81 -31.55
C ILE A 695 -26.09 -2.32 -30.97
N SER A 696 -26.92 -3.24 -30.48
CA SER A 696 -28.11 -2.94 -29.67
C SER A 696 -27.77 -3.10 -28.19
N TYR A 697 -28.28 -2.25 -27.31
CA TYR A 697 -28.05 -2.33 -25.86
C TYR A 697 -29.23 -1.79 -25.04
N TYR A 698 -29.40 -2.30 -23.82
CA TYR A 698 -30.38 -1.84 -22.83
C TYR A 698 -29.98 -2.30 -21.42
N SER A 699 -30.43 -1.60 -20.39
CA SER A 699 -30.16 -1.91 -18.98
C SER A 699 -31.42 -2.02 -18.11
N VAL A 700 -31.23 -2.54 -16.91
CA VAL A 700 -32.24 -2.89 -15.90
C VAL A 700 -31.66 -2.54 -14.52
N ASP A 701 -32.45 -1.84 -13.71
CA ASP A 701 -32.18 -1.44 -12.31
C ASP A 701 -32.57 -2.55 -11.29
N TYR A 702 -32.46 -2.24 -10.00
CA TYR A 702 -32.81 -3.16 -8.91
C TYR A 702 -34.33 -3.23 -8.63
N ALA A 703 -35.12 -2.22 -8.99
CA ALA A 703 -36.59 -2.29 -8.90
C ALA A 703 -37.22 -3.14 -10.04
N GLY A 704 -36.48 -3.30 -11.15
CA GLY A 704 -36.87 -4.02 -12.34
C GLY A 704 -37.50 -3.15 -13.43
N ASN A 705 -37.26 -1.83 -13.42
CA ASN A 705 -37.55 -0.99 -14.59
C ASN A 705 -36.56 -1.36 -15.73
N VAL A 706 -36.89 -0.99 -16.97
CA VAL A 706 -36.14 -1.47 -18.16
C VAL A 706 -36.03 -0.36 -19.19
N GLU A 707 -34.81 0.00 -19.57
CA GLU A 707 -34.60 1.08 -20.54
C GLU A 707 -35.06 0.67 -21.95
N THR A 708 -35.50 1.65 -22.75
CA THR A 708 -35.84 1.39 -24.14
C THR A 708 -34.60 1.08 -24.97
N VAL A 709 -34.55 -0.12 -25.58
CA VAL A 709 -33.42 -0.62 -26.38
C VAL A 709 -32.85 0.44 -27.34
N LYS A 710 -31.67 0.93 -26.98
CA LYS A 710 -30.82 1.80 -27.80
C LYS A 710 -30.05 0.95 -28.81
N TRP A 711 -29.61 1.59 -29.88
CA TRP A 711 -28.71 0.95 -30.84
C TRP A 711 -27.93 1.98 -31.65
N GLN A 712 -26.77 1.58 -32.15
CA GLN A 712 -25.93 2.36 -33.09
C GLN A 712 -25.33 1.43 -34.16
N TRP A 713 -24.77 1.98 -35.23
CA TRP A 713 -24.06 1.21 -36.27
C TRP A 713 -22.57 1.54 -36.26
N GLU A 714 -21.74 0.55 -36.57
CA GLU A 714 -20.29 0.72 -36.73
C GLU A 714 -19.83 0.20 -38.09
N TYR A 715 -18.80 0.84 -38.65
CA TYR A 715 -18.03 0.30 -39.77
C TYR A 715 -16.75 -0.34 -39.22
N VAL A 716 -16.65 -1.66 -39.31
CA VAL A 716 -15.50 -2.40 -38.77
C VAL A 716 -14.58 -2.80 -39.91
N ASP A 717 -13.30 -2.51 -39.79
CA ASP A 717 -12.27 -3.16 -40.60
C ASP A 717 -11.61 -4.30 -39.81
N GLN A 718 -11.37 -5.42 -40.49
CA GLN A 718 -10.64 -6.57 -39.96
C GLN A 718 -9.71 -7.18 -41.04
N THR A 719 -9.45 -6.43 -42.12
CA THR A 719 -8.65 -6.89 -43.27
C THR A 719 -7.36 -6.10 -43.38
N PRO A 720 -6.18 -6.76 -43.45
CA PRO A 720 -4.94 -6.06 -43.70
C PRO A 720 -4.79 -5.69 -45.20
N PRO A 721 -4.06 -4.60 -45.53
CA PRO A 721 -3.76 -4.25 -46.91
C PRO A 721 -2.90 -5.31 -47.62
N GLU A 722 -3.14 -5.55 -48.91
CA GLU A 722 -2.29 -6.40 -49.75
C GLU A 722 -1.05 -5.64 -50.25
N VAL A 723 0.02 -6.37 -50.59
CA VAL A 723 1.22 -5.80 -51.23
C VAL A 723 1.57 -6.53 -52.52
N THR A 724 1.42 -5.82 -53.65
CA THR A 724 1.85 -6.25 -54.98
C THR A 724 3.31 -5.90 -55.23
N VAL A 725 4.09 -6.86 -55.75
CA VAL A 725 5.49 -6.67 -56.14
C VAL A 725 5.62 -6.53 -57.65
N ILE A 726 6.27 -5.47 -58.13
CA ILE A 726 6.48 -5.18 -59.55
C ILE A 726 7.98 -5.20 -59.86
N VAL A 727 8.41 -6.12 -60.72
CA VAL A 727 9.81 -6.25 -61.16
C VAL A 727 10.00 -5.63 -62.54
N GLY A 728 10.86 -4.61 -62.62
CA GLY A 728 11.22 -3.91 -63.84
C GLY A 728 12.06 -4.74 -64.82
N ASP A 729 12.70 -4.07 -65.77
CA ASP A 729 13.64 -4.68 -66.72
C ASP A 729 15.07 -4.18 -66.45
N PRO A 730 16.11 -4.98 -66.76
CA PRO A 730 16.06 -6.35 -67.28
C PRO A 730 15.67 -7.37 -66.20
N LYS A 731 15.11 -8.51 -66.62
CA LYS A 731 14.71 -9.60 -65.72
C LYS A 731 14.67 -10.94 -66.44
N TYR A 732 14.82 -12.04 -65.71
CA TYR A 732 14.69 -13.40 -66.22
C TYR A 732 14.04 -14.36 -65.18
N PRO A 733 13.28 -15.37 -65.61
CA PRO A 733 12.74 -15.57 -66.95
C PRO A 733 11.67 -14.52 -67.31
N GLU A 734 11.57 -14.18 -68.59
CA GLU A 734 10.51 -13.29 -69.07
C GLU A 734 9.14 -14.00 -69.05
N ASN A 735 8.06 -13.23 -68.86
CA ASN A 735 6.66 -13.70 -68.92
C ASN A 735 6.23 -14.72 -67.84
N VAL A 736 6.89 -14.74 -66.68
CA VAL A 736 6.38 -15.40 -65.46
C VAL A 736 5.82 -14.37 -64.47
N ALA A 737 4.96 -14.82 -63.53
CA ALA A 737 4.38 -13.94 -62.50
C ALA A 737 5.43 -13.37 -61.53
N PHE A 738 6.44 -14.16 -61.17
CA PHE A 738 7.50 -13.78 -60.21
C PHE A 738 8.88 -14.09 -60.81
N PRO A 739 9.49 -13.13 -61.56
CA PRO A 739 10.82 -13.26 -62.12
C PRO A 739 11.88 -12.89 -61.07
N THR A 740 12.85 -13.78 -60.84
CA THR A 740 13.81 -13.66 -59.71
C THR A 740 15.23 -13.29 -60.12
N TYR A 741 15.62 -13.47 -61.39
CA TYR A 741 16.93 -13.03 -61.87
C TYR A 741 16.86 -11.59 -62.38
N VAL A 742 17.74 -10.72 -61.88
CA VAL A 742 17.72 -9.26 -62.10
C VAL A 742 19.14 -8.68 -62.15
N THR A 743 19.31 -7.44 -62.59
CA THR A 743 20.57 -6.67 -62.46
C THR A 743 20.49 -5.70 -61.28
N THR A 744 21.63 -5.11 -60.88
CA THR A 744 21.65 -3.99 -59.91
C THR A 744 20.87 -2.77 -60.39
N SER A 745 20.65 -2.67 -61.70
CA SER A 745 19.86 -1.63 -62.37
C SER A 745 18.36 -1.92 -62.50
N THR A 746 17.88 -3.12 -62.14
CA THR A 746 16.45 -3.48 -62.22
C THR A 746 15.66 -2.82 -61.08
N ALA A 747 14.74 -1.93 -61.42
CA ALA A 747 13.84 -1.32 -60.44
C ALA A 747 12.78 -2.32 -59.95
N ILE A 748 12.82 -2.67 -58.67
CA ILE A 748 11.77 -3.44 -57.98
C ILE A 748 10.88 -2.47 -57.20
N ARG A 749 9.56 -2.68 -57.19
CA ARG A 749 8.61 -1.84 -56.44
C ARG A 749 7.64 -2.66 -55.62
N LEU A 750 7.32 -2.13 -54.43
CA LEU A 750 6.22 -2.60 -53.59
C LEU A 750 5.09 -1.58 -53.68
N TYR A 751 3.90 -2.04 -54.04
CA TYR A 751 2.66 -1.25 -54.11
C TYR A 751 1.63 -1.87 -53.18
N GLY A 752 1.09 -1.08 -52.25
CA GLY A 752 0.06 -1.51 -51.31
C GLY A 752 -1.33 -1.16 -51.83
N ASP A 753 -2.33 -1.93 -51.42
CA ASP A 753 -3.74 -1.71 -51.77
C ASP A 753 -4.64 -2.18 -50.62
N ASP A 754 -5.60 -1.33 -50.21
CA ASP A 754 -6.56 -1.60 -49.13
C ASP A 754 -8.02 -1.61 -49.64
N TYR A 755 -8.26 -2.04 -50.89
CA TYR A 755 -9.61 -2.15 -51.47
C TYR A 755 -10.18 -3.58 -51.48
N LEU A 756 -9.68 -4.48 -50.61
CA LEU A 756 -10.22 -5.85 -50.46
C LEU A 756 -11.70 -5.87 -50.06
N ASN A 757 -12.07 -5.08 -49.06
CA ASN A 757 -13.46 -4.80 -48.72
C ASN A 757 -13.98 -3.60 -49.53
N PRO A 758 -15.28 -3.54 -49.89
CA PRO A 758 -15.85 -2.39 -50.57
C PRO A 758 -15.98 -1.18 -49.64
N SER A 759 -15.60 0.00 -50.11
CA SER A 759 -15.81 1.29 -49.41
C SER A 759 -17.29 1.45 -48.98
N PRO A 760 -17.57 1.89 -47.75
CA PRO A 760 -16.64 2.49 -46.78
C PRO A 760 -15.98 1.49 -45.81
N CYS A 761 -16.08 0.19 -46.06
CA CYS A 761 -15.68 -0.86 -45.11
C CYS A 761 -14.20 -1.28 -45.21
N ASN A 762 -13.33 -0.32 -45.51
CA ASN A 762 -11.88 -0.43 -45.41
C ASN A 762 -11.30 0.91 -44.92
N THR A 763 -10.07 0.99 -44.43
CA THR A 763 -9.44 2.30 -44.17
C THR A 763 -9.21 3.08 -45.47
N GLY A 764 -8.75 2.39 -46.51
CA GLY A 764 -8.25 2.96 -47.77
C GLY A 764 -6.83 3.52 -47.64
N SER A 765 -6.11 3.17 -46.56
CA SER A 765 -4.75 3.61 -46.26
C SER A 765 -3.84 2.43 -45.89
N TRP A 766 -2.55 2.56 -46.15
CA TRP A 766 -1.59 1.48 -45.91
C TRP A 766 -0.17 2.02 -45.71
N ARG A 767 0.61 1.35 -44.86
CA ARG A 767 2.05 1.54 -44.71
C ARG A 767 2.78 0.24 -45.04
N ILE A 768 3.71 0.30 -45.99
CA ILE A 768 4.53 -0.86 -46.37
C ILE A 768 5.77 -0.92 -45.46
N TYR A 769 6.02 -2.09 -44.90
CA TYR A 769 7.23 -2.44 -44.15
C TYR A 769 8.06 -3.44 -44.95
N TRP A 770 9.38 -3.29 -44.96
CA TRP A 770 10.28 -4.23 -45.65
C TRP A 770 11.64 -4.38 -44.96
N LYS A 771 12.37 -5.45 -45.29
CA LYS A 771 13.80 -5.60 -45.01
C LYS A 771 14.46 -6.51 -46.04
N ILE A 772 15.77 -6.36 -46.22
CA ILE A 772 16.58 -7.21 -47.11
C ILE A 772 17.49 -8.09 -46.25
N ASN A 773 17.50 -9.39 -46.53
CA ASN A 773 18.25 -10.42 -45.80
C ASN A 773 18.00 -10.31 -44.28
N ASN A 774 19.06 -10.35 -43.48
CA ASN A 774 19.00 -10.19 -42.01
C ASN A 774 19.06 -8.72 -41.55
N GLY A 775 18.73 -7.76 -42.42
CA GLY A 775 18.68 -6.35 -42.07
C GLY A 775 17.52 -5.97 -41.14
N SER A 776 17.58 -4.77 -40.57
CA SER A 776 16.49 -4.19 -39.80
C SER A 776 15.26 -3.88 -40.66
N TRP A 777 14.08 -3.90 -40.05
CA TRP A 777 12.84 -3.44 -40.69
C TRP A 777 12.90 -1.94 -40.99
N GLN A 778 12.47 -1.59 -42.20
CA GLN A 778 12.21 -0.24 -42.67
C GLN A 778 10.71 -0.07 -42.90
N ASN A 779 10.21 1.16 -42.91
CA ASN A 779 8.83 1.51 -43.23
C ASN A 779 8.77 2.75 -44.13
N GLY A 780 7.68 2.90 -44.87
CA GLY A 780 7.43 4.06 -45.74
C GLY A 780 6.41 5.04 -45.17
N SER A 781 6.12 6.07 -45.94
CA SER A 781 4.97 6.95 -45.71
C SER A 781 3.66 6.21 -45.99
N VAL A 782 2.54 6.69 -45.43
CA VAL A 782 1.21 6.16 -45.76
C VAL A 782 0.93 6.38 -47.25
N GLY A 783 0.49 5.33 -47.95
CA GLY A 783 0.23 5.33 -49.40
C GLY A 783 1.48 5.27 -50.29
N GLU A 784 2.69 5.14 -49.73
CA GLU A 784 3.94 5.20 -50.50
C GLU A 784 4.20 3.93 -51.33
N THR A 785 4.65 4.11 -52.58
CA THR A 785 5.18 3.04 -53.41
C THR A 785 6.69 2.91 -53.19
N ILE A 786 7.11 1.89 -52.45
CA ILE A 786 8.53 1.67 -52.11
C ILE A 786 9.29 1.22 -53.35
N ASN A 787 10.49 1.78 -53.56
CA ASN A 787 11.41 1.34 -54.62
C ASN A 787 12.59 0.61 -53.96
N ILE A 788 12.84 -0.63 -54.37
CA ILE A 788 13.92 -1.49 -53.88
C ILE A 788 15.01 -1.59 -54.96
N SER A 789 16.27 -1.51 -54.53
CA SER A 789 17.46 -1.60 -55.37
C SER A 789 18.55 -2.40 -54.68
N PHE A 790 19.27 -3.24 -55.42
CA PHE A 790 20.39 -4.02 -54.90
C PHE A 790 21.72 -3.43 -55.40
N ASN A 791 22.69 -3.27 -54.48
CA ASN A 791 23.99 -2.65 -54.78
C ASN A 791 25.10 -3.69 -55.04
N GLU A 792 24.80 -4.98 -54.93
CA GLU A 792 25.75 -6.09 -55.03
C GLU A 792 25.17 -7.24 -55.85
N THR A 793 25.98 -7.86 -56.69
CA THR A 793 25.62 -9.03 -57.51
C THR A 793 25.69 -10.32 -56.68
N CYS A 794 24.66 -10.58 -55.89
CA CYS A 794 24.53 -11.77 -55.05
C CYS A 794 23.05 -12.13 -54.80
N GLU A 795 22.78 -13.03 -53.86
CA GLU A 795 21.43 -13.43 -53.46
C GLU A 795 20.85 -12.46 -52.41
N HIS A 796 19.65 -11.92 -52.67
CA HIS A 796 18.95 -11.02 -51.75
C HIS A 796 17.51 -11.47 -51.53
N THR A 797 17.16 -11.81 -50.30
CA THR A 797 15.78 -12.10 -49.89
C THR A 797 15.13 -10.85 -49.33
N LEU A 798 14.12 -10.33 -50.02
CA LEU A 798 13.28 -9.21 -49.60
C LEU A 798 12.09 -9.75 -48.80
N TYR A 799 11.99 -9.38 -47.52
CA TYR A 799 10.80 -9.60 -46.69
C TYR A 799 9.93 -8.34 -46.68
N TYR A 800 8.61 -8.48 -46.71
CA TYR A 800 7.69 -7.34 -46.68
C TYR A 800 6.29 -7.69 -46.12
N TYR A 801 5.58 -6.68 -45.63
CA TYR A 801 4.15 -6.72 -45.28
C TYR A 801 3.56 -5.30 -45.34
N ALA A 802 2.24 -5.18 -45.17
CA ALA A 802 1.58 -3.90 -44.94
C ALA A 802 0.68 -3.92 -43.69
N GLU A 803 0.33 -2.72 -43.24
CA GLU A 803 -0.47 -2.40 -42.06
C GLU A 803 -1.32 -1.18 -42.43
N ASP A 804 -2.58 -1.12 -42.01
CA ASP A 804 -3.45 0.04 -42.20
C ASP A 804 -3.35 1.06 -41.04
N ASP A 805 -4.14 2.14 -41.07
CA ASP A 805 -4.22 3.10 -39.95
C ASP A 805 -5.12 2.60 -38.77
N LEU A 806 -5.58 1.34 -38.78
CA LEU A 806 -6.27 0.65 -37.67
C LEU A 806 -5.43 -0.47 -37.03
N GLY A 807 -4.24 -0.76 -37.57
CA GLY A 807 -3.34 -1.82 -37.09
C GLY A 807 -3.60 -3.21 -37.71
N ASN A 808 -4.51 -3.34 -38.69
CA ASN A 808 -4.73 -4.60 -39.40
C ASN A 808 -3.48 -4.96 -40.21
N LYS A 809 -2.78 -6.01 -39.79
CA LYS A 809 -1.43 -6.34 -40.24
C LYS A 809 -1.34 -7.61 -41.08
N GLY A 810 -0.77 -7.48 -42.27
CA GLY A 810 -0.61 -8.60 -43.21
C GLY A 810 0.51 -9.57 -42.80
N GLU A 811 0.40 -10.83 -43.24
CA GLU A 811 1.46 -11.83 -43.06
C GLU A 811 2.76 -11.41 -43.77
N VAL A 812 3.90 -11.70 -43.14
CA VAL A 812 5.23 -11.41 -43.70
C VAL A 812 5.54 -12.28 -44.92
N GLN A 813 5.40 -11.68 -46.09
CA GLN A 813 5.79 -12.27 -47.36
C GLN A 813 7.31 -12.16 -47.58
N ASN A 814 7.86 -13.00 -48.46
CA ASN A 814 9.26 -12.93 -48.85
C ASN A 814 9.51 -13.41 -50.29
N ILE A 815 10.48 -12.78 -50.98
CA ILE A 815 10.93 -13.12 -52.33
C ILE A 815 12.46 -13.06 -52.39
N THR A 816 13.09 -14.12 -52.88
CA THR A 816 14.54 -14.18 -53.14
C THR A 816 14.85 -13.78 -54.59
N PHE A 817 15.77 -12.83 -54.74
CA PHE A 817 16.30 -12.34 -56.00
C PHE A 817 17.76 -12.76 -56.19
N TYR A 818 18.11 -13.14 -57.42
CA TYR A 818 19.45 -13.46 -57.87
C TYR A 818 19.98 -12.31 -58.73
N VAL A 819 20.89 -11.52 -58.18
CA VAL A 819 21.38 -10.30 -58.84
C VAL A 819 22.67 -10.60 -59.59
N ASP A 820 22.68 -10.41 -60.91
CA ASP A 820 23.84 -10.64 -61.76
C ASP A 820 23.96 -9.60 -62.88
N ASP A 821 25.06 -8.85 -62.88
CA ASP A 821 25.43 -7.89 -63.92
C ASP A 821 26.46 -8.48 -64.92
N SER A 822 26.85 -9.74 -64.75
CA SER A 822 27.93 -10.38 -65.51
C SER A 822 27.52 -10.69 -66.95
N PRO A 823 28.27 -10.25 -67.97
CA PRO A 823 28.04 -10.72 -69.33
C PRO A 823 28.44 -12.21 -69.46
N PRO A 824 27.68 -13.04 -70.21
CA PRO A 824 27.97 -14.46 -70.34
C PRO A 824 29.30 -14.71 -71.08
N GLU A 825 30.22 -15.45 -70.44
CA GLU A 825 31.48 -15.85 -71.07
C GLU A 825 31.22 -16.82 -72.24
N THR A 826 31.67 -16.44 -73.44
CA THR A 826 31.49 -17.25 -74.65
C THR A 826 32.76 -18.05 -74.96
N GLY A 827 32.82 -19.28 -74.46
CA GLY A 827 33.87 -20.24 -74.84
C GLY A 827 33.66 -20.86 -76.23
N ILE A 828 34.75 -21.21 -76.90
CA ILE A 828 34.74 -22.09 -78.08
C ILE A 828 35.57 -23.34 -77.78
N GLU A 829 34.92 -24.50 -77.83
CA GLU A 829 35.55 -25.81 -77.62
C GLU A 829 35.70 -26.52 -78.97
N PHE A 830 36.93 -26.94 -79.30
CA PHE A 830 37.24 -27.64 -80.54
C PHE A 830 37.35 -29.15 -80.27
N GLY A 831 36.46 -29.94 -80.88
CA GLY A 831 36.54 -31.40 -80.82
C GLY A 831 37.72 -31.97 -81.61
N GLU A 832 38.39 -32.96 -81.05
CA GLU A 832 39.54 -33.65 -81.68
C GLU A 832 39.14 -34.46 -82.94
N PRO A 833 40.02 -34.60 -83.96
CA PRO A 833 41.42 -34.16 -83.98
C PRO A 833 41.60 -32.69 -84.43
N ILE A 834 42.26 -31.89 -83.60
CA ILE A 834 42.62 -30.49 -83.89
C ILE A 834 43.90 -30.45 -84.76
N TYR A 835 44.00 -29.49 -85.68
CA TYR A 835 45.16 -29.33 -86.58
C TYR A 835 45.60 -27.87 -86.72
N GLU A 836 46.68 -27.50 -86.04
CA GLU A 836 47.35 -26.20 -86.22
C GLU A 836 48.32 -26.20 -87.41
N LYS A 837 48.42 -25.06 -88.10
CA LYS A 837 49.38 -24.88 -89.21
C LYS A 837 49.81 -23.41 -89.36
N PRO A 838 51.13 -23.11 -89.34
CA PRO A 838 51.62 -21.76 -89.64
C PRO A 838 51.44 -21.43 -91.13
N TYR A 839 51.15 -20.16 -91.43
CA TYR A 839 50.96 -19.66 -92.80
C TYR A 839 51.89 -18.50 -93.14
N SER A 840 52.36 -18.50 -94.38
CA SER A 840 53.01 -17.37 -95.03
C SER A 840 51.98 -16.45 -95.71
N GLU A 841 52.27 -15.16 -95.76
CA GLU A 841 51.53 -14.07 -96.43
C GLU A 841 51.34 -14.34 -97.95
N LEU A 842 50.47 -13.68 -98.75
CA LEU A 842 49.51 -12.56 -98.59
C LEU A 842 48.08 -13.07 -99.05
N VAL A 843 46.97 -12.34 -99.22
CA VAL A 843 46.58 -10.91 -99.40
C VAL A 843 45.19 -10.67 -98.76
N LEU A 844 44.82 -9.39 -98.53
CA LEU A 844 43.54 -8.92 -97.98
C LEU A 844 42.29 -9.27 -98.83
N TYR A 845 41.14 -9.31 -98.15
CA TYR A 845 39.92 -8.60 -98.57
C TYR A 845 39.35 -7.83 -97.37
N GLU A 846 39.10 -6.53 -97.52
CA GLU A 846 38.35 -5.72 -96.53
C GLU A 846 36.84 -5.83 -96.78
N ASN A 847 36.05 -5.67 -95.70
CA ASN A 847 34.71 -5.07 -95.58
C ASN A 847 33.86 -5.82 -94.52
N PHE A 848 33.06 -5.17 -93.66
CA PHE A 848 32.75 -3.73 -93.52
C PHE A 848 32.85 -3.23 -92.07
N THR A 849 32.85 -1.90 -91.94
CA THR A 849 32.92 -1.08 -90.72
C THR A 849 31.91 -1.41 -89.62
N THR A 850 32.34 -1.23 -88.38
CA THR A 850 31.49 -1.05 -87.19
C THR A 850 30.60 0.19 -87.29
N GLY A 851 29.44 0.14 -86.64
CA GLY A 851 28.58 1.27 -86.29
C GLY A 851 27.98 1.04 -84.91
#